data_AF-A0A672IZ22-F1
#
_entry.id   AF-A0A672IZ22-F1
#
_cell.length_a   1.000
_cell.length_b   1.000
_cell.length_c   1.000
_cell.angle_alpha   90.00
_cell.angle_beta   90.00
_cell.angle_gamma   90.00
#
_symmetry.space_group_name_H-M   'P 1'
#
loop_
_entity.id
_entity.type
_entity.pdbx_description
1 polymer ?
#
loop_
_entity_poly.entity_id
_entity_poly.type
_entity_poly.pdbx_seq_one_letter_code
_entity_poly.pdbx_strand_id
1 'polypeptide(L)'
;MSDVTGCRCKCCLQCYGSTMKAQLQVTVISAKLKENKKNWFGPSPYVEVTVDGQSKRTEKCNNTHSPKWKQALTVIVTPVSKLIFRVWSHQTLKADILLGTATLEINKTLKDNDLKLCEVVQTLQLCSDRDARDVVGDLSVCLDGMQVDPETFASAEREQGDRLHTHMNPLNHKMSVSVCLGHCSWEQRVDQNGRVYFVDHIEKRTTWDRPEPLPTGWERRVDPMNRVYYVDHITRTTTWQRPTQESVRNYEEWQHQRSQLQGAMQQFNQRFIYGPQDQLAATANKEFDPLGPLPHGWEKRTDTNGRVYFVHHPTRTTQWEDPRTQGLLNDKPLPEGWEMRFTVDGIPYFVDHNRRTTTYIDPRTGKSSLENGPQITYVRDFKAKVQYFRFWCQQLSMPQHIKITVSRKTLFEESFQQIMSFHPQDLRRRLWIIFPGEEGLDYGGVAREWFFLLSHEVLNPMYCLFEYAGKDNYCLQINPASYINPDHLKYFKFIGRFIAMALFHGKFIDTGFSLPFYKRILNKPLALKDLESIDPEFYNSLIWIKDNNLEECGLEMFFSVDKEILGEVTTHELKPGGENIQVTEENKEEYIRLVAEWRLSRGVEEQTQAFFEGFNEVLPQQYLQYFDAKELEVMLCGMQEIDLVDWQRNTIYRHYARSSKQILWFWQFVKEMDNEKRMRLLQFVTGTCRLPVGGFADLMGSNGPQKFCIEKVGKENWLPRSHTCFNRLDLPPYKSYEQLKEKLIFAIEETEGFGQE
;
A
#
# COMPACT_ATOMS: atom_id res chain seq x y z
N MET A 1 -44.70 -41.41 -13.71
CA MET A 1 -45.30 -40.35 -14.56
C MET A 1 -45.38 -39.09 -13.70
N SER A 2 -44.59 -38.08 -14.12
CA SER A 2 -44.75 -36.63 -13.89
C SER A 2 -45.04 -36.07 -12.49
N ASP A 3 -43.96 -35.63 -11.83
CA ASP A 3 -43.52 -34.23 -11.68
C ASP A 3 -44.11 -33.22 -10.65
N VAL A 4 -43.12 -32.47 -10.11
CA VAL A 4 -43.10 -31.04 -9.71
C VAL A 4 -43.32 -30.64 -8.23
N THR A 5 -42.16 -30.58 -7.55
CA THR A 5 -41.55 -29.48 -6.76
C THR A 5 -42.40 -28.65 -5.79
N GLY A 6 -42.00 -28.69 -4.51
CA GLY A 6 -42.29 -27.66 -3.50
C GLY A 6 -41.02 -26.94 -3.06
N CYS A 7 -40.93 -25.63 -3.34
CA CYS A 7 -39.98 -24.72 -2.70
C CYS A 7 -40.71 -24.00 -1.54
N ARG A 8 -40.30 -24.27 -0.30
CA ARG A 8 -40.77 -23.54 0.90
C ARG A 8 -39.97 -22.24 1.06
N CYS A 9 -40.58 -21.10 0.81
CA CYS A 9 -40.08 -19.80 1.27
C CYS A 9 -40.22 -19.71 2.80
N LYS A 10 -39.10 -19.47 3.51
CA LYS A 10 -39.09 -19.15 4.95
C LYS A 10 -39.26 -17.63 5.11
N CYS A 11 -40.48 -17.16 5.34
CA CYS A 11 -40.72 -15.80 5.83
C CYS A 11 -40.51 -15.76 7.36
N CYS A 12 -39.52 -15.01 7.84
CA CYS A 12 -39.36 -14.69 9.25
C CYS A 12 -40.06 -13.36 9.56
N LEU A 13 -41.28 -13.42 10.10
CA LEU A 13 -41.97 -12.27 10.67
C LEU A 13 -41.65 -12.21 12.18
N GLN A 14 -41.01 -11.13 12.64
CA GLN A 14 -40.82 -10.87 14.08
C GLN A 14 -41.70 -9.68 14.49
N CYS A 15 -42.66 -9.94 15.38
CA CYS A 15 -43.49 -8.91 16.01
C CYS A 15 -42.81 -8.40 17.28
N TYR A 16 -42.24 -7.20 17.23
CA TYR A 16 -41.90 -6.40 18.42
C TYR A 16 -42.66 -5.08 18.32
N GLY A 17 -43.60 -4.82 19.25
CA GLY A 17 -44.21 -3.51 19.52
C GLY A 17 -44.66 -2.66 18.31
N SER A 18 -45.94 -2.79 17.94
CA SER A 18 -46.75 -1.82 17.18
C SER A 18 -46.28 -1.32 15.81
N THR A 19 -45.37 -1.98 15.09
CA THR A 19 -45.25 -1.81 13.61
C THR A 19 -44.66 -3.06 12.96
N MET A 20 -45.37 -3.68 12.01
CA MET A 20 -44.90 -4.85 11.27
C MET A 20 -43.67 -4.48 10.43
N LYS A 21 -42.54 -5.16 10.66
CA LYS A 21 -41.31 -5.04 9.86
C LYS A 21 -41.04 -6.33 9.11
N ALA A 22 -40.68 -6.23 7.84
CA ALA A 22 -40.35 -7.34 6.96
C ALA A 22 -38.99 -7.11 6.29
N GLN A 23 -38.28 -8.19 5.96
CA GLN A 23 -37.11 -8.12 5.09
C GLN A 23 -37.60 -8.03 3.64
N LEU A 24 -37.09 -7.07 2.90
CA LEU A 24 -37.34 -6.93 1.46
C LEU A 24 -36.01 -6.97 0.72
N GLN A 25 -35.93 -7.82 -0.29
CA GLN A 25 -34.82 -7.87 -1.22
C GLN A 25 -35.10 -6.89 -2.37
N VAL A 26 -34.26 -5.87 -2.47
CA VAL A 26 -34.31 -4.88 -3.54
C VAL A 26 -33.14 -5.15 -4.48
N THR A 27 -33.45 -5.73 -5.65
CA THR A 27 -32.46 -5.97 -6.69
C THR A 27 -32.40 -4.77 -7.61
N VAL A 28 -31.28 -4.04 -7.59
CA VAL A 28 -31.03 -2.93 -8.53
C VAL A 28 -30.55 -3.53 -9.84
N ILE A 29 -31.37 -3.45 -10.89
CA ILE A 29 -31.13 -4.16 -12.15
C ILE A 29 -30.24 -3.31 -13.06
N SER A 30 -30.73 -2.13 -13.46
CA SER A 30 -30.10 -1.27 -14.45
C SER A 30 -30.68 0.14 -14.41
N ALA A 31 -29.97 1.10 -15.00
CA ALA A 31 -30.52 2.43 -15.28
C ALA A 31 -30.27 2.80 -16.74
N LYS A 32 -31.08 3.75 -17.24
CA LYS A 32 -30.88 4.42 -18.52
C LYS A 32 -30.88 5.92 -18.28
N LEU A 33 -29.69 6.49 -18.21
CA LEU A 33 -29.45 7.89 -17.92
C LEU A 33 -29.47 8.71 -19.22
N LYS A 34 -29.95 9.95 -19.12
CA LYS A 34 -29.98 10.88 -20.25
C LYS A 34 -28.56 11.26 -20.63
N GLU A 35 -28.20 11.06 -21.90
CA GLU A 35 -26.89 11.46 -22.41
C GLU A 35 -26.79 12.99 -22.45
N ASN A 36 -25.74 13.53 -21.84
CA ASN A 36 -25.40 14.94 -21.96
C ASN A 36 -24.35 15.11 -23.05
N LYS A 37 -24.74 15.65 -24.21
CA LYS A 37 -23.88 15.80 -25.40
C LYS A 37 -22.63 16.66 -25.19
N LYS A 38 -22.50 17.35 -24.05
CA LYS A 38 -21.33 18.16 -23.69
C LYS A 38 -20.22 17.37 -22.98
N ASN A 39 -20.51 16.18 -22.44
CA ASN A 39 -19.52 15.39 -21.71
C ASN A 39 -19.04 14.24 -22.59
N TRP A 40 -17.72 14.19 -22.80
CA TRP A 40 -17.08 13.13 -23.60
C TRP A 40 -17.08 11.75 -22.90
N PHE A 41 -17.25 11.74 -21.57
CA PHE A 41 -17.35 10.54 -20.75
C PHE A 41 -18.76 10.33 -20.23
N GLY A 42 -19.20 9.06 -20.24
CA GLY A 42 -20.34 8.63 -19.45
C GLY A 42 -20.02 8.68 -17.96
N PRO A 43 -21.05 8.82 -17.10
CA PRO A 43 -20.85 8.79 -15.66
C PRO A 43 -20.32 7.43 -15.20
N SER A 44 -19.83 7.37 -13.97
CA SER A 44 -19.50 6.10 -13.30
C SER A 44 -20.55 5.78 -12.23
N PRO A 45 -21.76 5.34 -12.60
CA PRO A 45 -22.90 5.36 -11.70
C PRO A 45 -22.92 4.21 -10.68
N TYR A 46 -23.34 4.50 -9.45
CA TYR A 46 -23.81 3.55 -8.45
C TYR A 46 -25.14 4.02 -7.85
N VAL A 47 -25.88 3.11 -7.21
CA VAL A 47 -27.18 3.40 -6.61
C VAL A 47 -27.11 3.27 -5.11
N GLU A 48 -27.53 4.32 -4.40
CA GLU A 48 -27.79 4.32 -2.97
C GLU A 48 -29.30 4.15 -2.72
N VAL A 49 -29.68 3.14 -1.95
CA VAL A 49 -31.05 2.86 -1.53
C VAL A 49 -31.19 3.24 -0.07
N THR A 50 -32.07 4.18 0.22
CA THR A 50 -32.37 4.63 1.58
C THR A 50 -33.82 4.35 1.98
N VAL A 51 -34.04 3.81 3.18
CA VAL A 51 -35.38 3.52 3.72
C VAL A 51 -35.34 3.46 5.25
N ASP A 52 -36.25 4.15 5.92
CA ASP A 52 -36.41 4.14 7.38
C ASP A 52 -35.10 4.29 8.17
N GLY A 53 -34.19 5.16 7.69
CA GLY A 53 -32.88 5.41 8.30
C GLY A 53 -31.79 4.38 7.97
N GLN A 54 -32.07 3.39 7.10
CA GLN A 54 -31.06 2.50 6.51
C GLN A 54 -30.55 3.09 5.20
N SER A 55 -29.25 2.90 4.90
CA SER A 55 -28.64 3.17 3.59
C SER A 55 -27.86 1.95 3.11
N LYS A 56 -28.02 1.57 1.84
CA LYS A 56 -27.31 0.48 1.16
C LYS A 56 -26.89 0.93 -0.23
N ARG A 57 -25.69 0.54 -0.69
CA ARG A 57 -25.15 0.98 -1.97
C ARG A 57 -24.80 -0.21 -2.87
N THR A 58 -24.96 -0.04 -4.18
CA THR A 58 -24.41 -0.96 -5.19
C THR A 58 -22.94 -0.68 -5.44
N GLU A 59 -22.26 -1.59 -6.13
CA GLU A 59 -21.00 -1.29 -6.80
C GLU A 59 -21.20 -0.24 -7.91
N LYS A 60 -20.13 0.43 -8.32
CA LYS A 60 -20.15 1.38 -9.45
C LYS A 60 -19.98 0.66 -10.78
N CYS A 61 -20.69 1.13 -11.81
CA CYS A 61 -20.38 0.81 -13.20
C CYS A 61 -19.51 1.94 -13.75
N ASN A 62 -18.49 1.64 -14.56
CA ASN A 62 -17.57 2.67 -15.07
C ASN A 62 -18.01 3.19 -16.44
N ASN A 63 -17.96 4.52 -16.62
CA ASN A 63 -18.09 5.22 -17.90
C ASN A 63 -19.29 4.77 -18.76
N THR A 64 -20.51 4.82 -18.21
CA THR A 64 -21.71 4.36 -18.90
C THR A 64 -22.97 5.13 -18.50
N HIS A 65 -23.78 5.50 -19.50
CA HIS A 65 -25.14 6.01 -19.32
C HIS A 65 -26.17 4.88 -19.21
N SER A 66 -25.78 3.62 -19.41
CA SER A 66 -26.66 2.45 -19.36
C SER A 66 -26.10 1.37 -18.41
N PRO A 67 -25.90 1.69 -17.12
CA PRO A 67 -25.34 0.74 -16.16
C PRO A 67 -26.24 -0.47 -15.91
N LYS A 68 -25.61 -1.61 -15.60
CA LYS A 68 -26.26 -2.88 -15.25
C LYS A 68 -25.56 -3.47 -14.03
N TRP A 69 -26.21 -3.39 -12.88
CA TRP A 69 -25.66 -3.88 -11.61
C TRP A 69 -26.11 -5.32 -11.32
N LYS A 70 -27.40 -5.60 -11.48
CA LYS A 70 -28.02 -6.88 -11.06
C LYS A 70 -27.65 -7.28 -9.63
N GLN A 71 -27.58 -6.30 -8.72
CA GLN A 71 -27.12 -6.48 -7.36
C GLN A 71 -28.29 -6.42 -6.38
N ALA A 72 -28.38 -7.42 -5.51
CA ALA A 72 -29.41 -7.51 -4.48
C ALA A 72 -28.97 -6.80 -3.19
N LEU A 73 -29.83 -5.90 -2.69
CA LEU A 73 -29.67 -5.20 -1.43
C LEU A 73 -30.82 -5.60 -0.49
N THR A 74 -30.50 -6.08 0.71
CA THR A 74 -31.52 -6.43 1.70
C THR A 74 -31.77 -5.26 2.65
N VAL A 75 -33.02 -4.86 2.78
CA VAL A 75 -33.48 -3.77 3.66
C VAL A 75 -34.63 -4.24 4.54
N ILE A 76 -34.76 -3.63 5.72
CA ILE A 76 -35.90 -3.87 6.61
C ILE A 76 -36.94 -2.77 6.36
N VAL A 77 -38.17 -3.15 6.03
CA VAL A 77 -39.25 -2.22 5.64
C VAL A 77 -40.54 -2.51 6.38
N THR A 78 -41.45 -1.56 6.37
CA THR A 78 -42.86 -1.72 6.76
C THR A 78 -43.75 -1.65 5.52
N PRO A 79 -45.03 -2.06 5.59
CA PRO A 79 -45.95 -1.96 4.46
C PRO A 79 -46.16 -0.53 3.92
N VAL A 80 -45.76 0.48 4.68
CA VAL A 80 -45.94 1.91 4.38
C VAL A 80 -44.62 2.67 4.20
N SER A 81 -43.49 1.97 4.15
CA SER A 81 -42.18 2.59 3.99
C SER A 81 -42.00 3.17 2.58
N LYS A 82 -41.09 4.15 2.46
CA LYS A 82 -40.69 4.73 1.19
C LYS A 82 -39.23 4.40 0.91
N LEU A 83 -38.97 3.78 -0.23
CA LEU A 83 -37.64 3.54 -0.75
C LEU A 83 -37.22 4.74 -1.57
N ILE A 84 -36.11 5.38 -1.19
CA ILE A 84 -35.52 6.50 -1.93
C ILE A 84 -34.23 5.99 -2.58
N PHE A 85 -34.19 6.04 -3.90
CA PHE A 85 -33.05 5.65 -4.72
C PHE A 85 -32.33 6.91 -5.17
N ARG A 86 -31.02 7.02 -4.89
CA ARG A 86 -30.14 8.05 -5.42
C ARG A 86 -29.10 7.42 -6.32
N VAL A 87 -29.01 7.89 -7.56
CA VAL A 87 -28.00 7.46 -8.51
C VAL A 87 -26.88 8.49 -8.50
N TRP A 88 -25.69 8.08 -8.08
CA TRP A 88 -24.50 8.91 -7.96
C TRP A 88 -23.50 8.55 -9.04
N SER A 89 -22.76 9.51 -9.59
CA SER A 89 -21.57 9.28 -10.40
C SER A 89 -20.34 9.43 -9.54
N HIS A 90 -19.56 8.35 -9.47
CA HIS A 90 -18.27 8.39 -8.80
C HIS A 90 -17.29 9.35 -9.49
N GLN A 91 -16.54 10.12 -8.70
CA GLN A 91 -15.49 11.03 -9.17
C GLN A 91 -14.16 10.72 -8.46
N THR A 92 -13.06 10.63 -9.21
CA THR A 92 -11.75 10.26 -8.66
C THR A 92 -11.05 11.43 -7.95
N LEU A 93 -11.28 12.66 -8.41
CA LEU A 93 -10.55 13.88 -7.97
C LEU A 93 -11.43 14.88 -7.20
N LYS A 94 -12.75 14.69 -7.22
CA LYS A 94 -13.76 15.57 -6.64
C LYS A 94 -14.82 14.73 -5.93
N ALA A 95 -15.70 15.37 -5.18
CA ALA A 95 -16.87 14.70 -4.61
C ALA A 95 -17.77 14.07 -5.70
N ASP A 96 -18.40 12.95 -5.34
CA ASP A 96 -19.36 12.26 -6.21
C ASP A 96 -20.54 13.17 -6.58
N ILE A 97 -21.02 13.04 -7.82
CA ILE A 97 -22.09 13.90 -8.35
C ILE A 97 -23.41 13.14 -8.32
N LEU A 98 -24.44 13.72 -7.68
CA LEU A 98 -25.80 13.16 -7.73
C LEU A 98 -26.37 13.33 -9.14
N LEU A 99 -26.63 12.20 -9.81
CA LEU A 99 -27.18 12.18 -11.18
C LEU A 99 -28.70 12.27 -11.17
N GLY A 100 -29.36 11.64 -10.20
CA GLY A 100 -30.82 11.66 -10.09
C GLY A 100 -31.36 10.88 -8.92
N THR A 101 -32.61 11.16 -8.56
CA THR A 101 -33.31 10.54 -7.43
C THR A 101 -34.66 9.98 -7.89
N ALA A 102 -35.06 8.83 -7.35
CA ALA A 102 -36.39 8.25 -7.51
C ALA A 102 -36.94 7.79 -6.16
N THR A 103 -38.26 7.81 -6.00
CA THR A 103 -38.93 7.30 -4.78
C THR A 103 -39.97 6.26 -5.16
N LEU A 104 -39.99 5.14 -4.43
CA LEU A 104 -41.01 4.11 -4.52
C LEU A 104 -41.73 3.99 -3.18
N GLU A 105 -43.05 4.05 -3.21
CA GLU A 105 -43.90 3.86 -2.03
C GLU A 105 -44.38 2.40 -1.97
N ILE A 106 -43.98 1.68 -0.91
CA ILE A 106 -44.24 0.24 -0.80
C ILE A 106 -45.75 -0.06 -0.72
N ASN A 107 -46.53 0.80 -0.07
CA ASN A 107 -47.97 0.64 0.05
C ASN A 107 -48.68 0.61 -1.32
N LYS A 108 -48.31 1.51 -2.23
CA LYS A 108 -48.85 1.56 -3.59
C LYS A 108 -48.47 0.31 -4.36
N THR A 109 -47.19 -0.06 -4.32
CA THR A 109 -46.72 -1.26 -5.02
C THR A 109 -47.34 -2.55 -4.48
N LEU A 110 -47.58 -2.65 -3.16
CA LEU A 110 -48.33 -3.76 -2.56
C LEU A 110 -49.78 -3.80 -3.08
N LYS A 111 -50.48 -2.66 -3.11
CA LYS A 111 -51.87 -2.59 -3.64
C LYS A 111 -51.96 -3.05 -5.09
N ASP A 112 -50.99 -2.67 -5.90
CA ASP A 112 -50.94 -3.02 -7.33
C ASP A 112 -50.58 -4.50 -7.58
N ASN A 113 -50.14 -5.23 -6.56
CA ASN A 113 -49.65 -6.62 -6.66
C ASN A 113 -50.30 -7.54 -5.60
N ASP A 114 -51.60 -7.38 -5.35
CA ASP A 114 -52.38 -8.24 -4.44
C ASP A 114 -51.75 -8.41 -3.04
N LEU A 115 -51.14 -7.33 -2.52
CA LEU A 115 -50.42 -7.27 -1.25
C LEU A 115 -49.24 -8.24 -1.14
N LYS A 116 -48.65 -8.60 -2.28
CA LYS A 116 -47.49 -9.50 -2.38
C LYS A 116 -46.44 -8.96 -3.36
N LEU A 117 -45.21 -8.81 -2.88
CA LEU A 117 -44.02 -8.50 -3.67
C LEU A 117 -43.19 -9.77 -3.84
N CYS A 118 -43.35 -10.42 -4.99
CA CYS A 118 -42.61 -11.61 -5.40
C CYS A 118 -42.06 -11.36 -6.80
N GLU A 119 -40.74 -11.15 -6.89
CA GLU A 119 -40.04 -10.78 -8.14
C GLU A 119 -40.70 -9.61 -8.92
N VAL A 120 -41.26 -8.63 -8.22
CA VAL A 120 -41.99 -7.50 -8.83
C VAL A 120 -41.00 -6.48 -9.39
N VAL A 121 -40.95 -6.36 -10.72
CA VAL A 121 -40.09 -5.38 -11.41
C VAL A 121 -40.79 -4.03 -11.51
N GLN A 122 -40.10 -2.96 -11.12
CA GLN A 122 -40.54 -1.58 -11.23
C GLN A 122 -39.53 -0.74 -12.01
N THR A 123 -40.03 0.11 -12.89
CA THR A 123 -39.23 1.11 -13.60
C THR A 123 -39.61 2.48 -13.10
N LEU A 124 -38.66 3.16 -12.47
CA LEU A 124 -38.82 4.43 -11.80
C LEU A 124 -38.18 5.55 -12.61
N GLN A 125 -38.88 6.66 -12.78
CA GLN A 125 -38.28 7.86 -13.37
C GLN A 125 -37.34 8.51 -12.35
N LEU A 126 -36.12 8.78 -12.79
CA LEU A 126 -35.12 9.55 -12.05
C LEU A 126 -35.31 11.03 -12.36
N CYS A 127 -35.40 11.85 -11.31
CA CYS A 127 -35.47 13.30 -11.41
C CYS A 127 -34.21 13.97 -10.86
N SER A 128 -33.89 15.14 -11.40
CA SER A 128 -32.81 16.01 -10.88
C SER A 128 -33.10 16.45 -9.45
N ASP A 129 -32.06 16.60 -8.63
CA ASP A 129 -32.16 17.11 -7.25
C ASP A 129 -32.55 18.60 -7.22
N ARG A 130 -32.26 19.35 -8.29
CA ARG A 130 -32.56 20.79 -8.39
C ARG A 130 -33.98 21.07 -8.84
N ASP A 131 -34.56 20.19 -9.66
CA ASP A 131 -35.93 20.31 -10.17
C ASP A 131 -36.54 18.93 -10.37
N ALA A 132 -37.58 18.61 -9.59
CA ALA A 132 -38.30 17.35 -9.65
C ALA A 132 -39.04 17.13 -10.99
N ARG A 133 -39.18 18.16 -11.83
CA ARG A 133 -39.77 18.05 -13.18
C ARG A 133 -38.75 17.68 -14.26
N ASP A 134 -37.45 17.81 -13.98
CA ASP A 134 -36.40 17.45 -14.94
C ASP A 134 -36.06 15.96 -14.83
N VAL A 135 -36.56 15.18 -15.79
CA VAL A 135 -36.32 13.74 -15.87
C VAL A 135 -34.94 13.48 -16.48
N VAL A 136 -34.08 12.85 -15.68
CA VAL A 136 -32.65 12.60 -15.96
C VAL A 136 -32.37 11.14 -16.31
N GLY A 137 -33.36 10.25 -16.22
CA GLY A 137 -33.25 8.87 -16.66
C GLY A 137 -34.33 7.96 -16.09
N ASP A 138 -34.18 6.66 -16.29
CA ASP A 138 -35.02 5.61 -15.71
C ASP A 138 -34.17 4.61 -14.92
N LEU A 139 -34.69 4.11 -13.80
CA LEU A 139 -34.09 3.10 -12.94
C LEU A 139 -35.00 1.88 -12.85
N SER A 140 -34.50 0.69 -13.21
CA SER A 140 -35.21 -0.58 -13.06
C SER A 140 -34.75 -1.32 -11.81
N VAL A 141 -35.71 -1.70 -10.97
CA VAL A 141 -35.50 -2.45 -9.72
C VAL A 141 -36.46 -3.65 -9.66
N CYS A 142 -36.10 -4.68 -8.91
CA CYS A 142 -36.97 -5.81 -8.61
C CYS A 142 -37.12 -5.96 -7.09
N LEU A 143 -38.36 -6.07 -6.62
CA LEU A 143 -38.73 -6.22 -5.23
C LEU A 143 -39.18 -7.65 -4.96
N ASP A 144 -38.56 -8.30 -3.98
CA ASP A 144 -38.89 -9.68 -3.63
C ASP A 144 -38.89 -9.91 -2.11
N GLY A 145 -39.74 -10.84 -1.66
CA GLY A 145 -39.74 -11.35 -0.29
C GLY A 145 -40.72 -10.71 0.70
N MET A 146 -41.75 -10.00 0.23
CA MET A 146 -42.75 -9.37 1.12
C MET A 146 -44.18 -9.77 0.78
N GLN A 147 -44.95 -10.21 1.78
CA GLN A 147 -46.39 -10.44 1.67
C GLN A 147 -47.06 -9.95 2.95
N VAL A 148 -48.17 -9.23 2.81
CA VAL A 148 -48.90 -8.62 3.92
C VAL A 148 -50.37 -9.03 3.81
N ASP A 149 -50.98 -9.41 4.92
CA ASP A 149 -52.41 -9.67 4.95
C ASP A 149 -53.22 -8.34 4.92
N PRO A 150 -54.44 -8.34 4.38
CA PRO A 150 -55.24 -7.11 4.23
C PRO A 150 -55.52 -6.37 5.54
N GLU A 151 -55.68 -7.07 6.66
CA GLU A 151 -56.01 -6.45 7.96
C GLU A 151 -54.81 -5.73 8.56
N THR A 152 -53.63 -6.35 8.51
CA THR A 152 -52.36 -5.75 8.93
C THR A 152 -51.99 -4.57 8.04
N PHE A 153 -52.22 -4.69 6.73
CA PHE A 153 -51.99 -3.60 5.78
C PHE A 153 -52.89 -2.38 6.08
N ALA A 154 -54.19 -2.60 6.28
CA ALA A 154 -55.14 -1.53 6.63
C ALA A 154 -54.82 -0.87 7.98
N SER A 155 -54.31 -1.65 8.94
CA SER A 155 -53.86 -1.13 10.23
C SER A 155 -52.63 -0.23 10.08
N ALA A 156 -51.65 -0.65 9.29
CA ALA A 156 -50.44 0.13 9.01
C ALA A 156 -50.75 1.45 8.26
N GLU A 157 -51.72 1.45 7.33
CA GLU A 157 -52.15 2.68 6.65
C GLU A 157 -52.86 3.67 7.60
N ARG A 158 -53.69 3.17 8.53
CA ARG A 158 -54.33 4.02 9.55
C ARG A 158 -53.31 4.65 10.50
N GLU A 159 -52.37 3.85 10.99
CA GLU A 159 -51.30 4.36 11.86
C GLU A 159 -50.43 5.43 11.17
N GLN A 160 -50.16 5.28 9.86
CA GLN A 160 -49.45 6.30 9.09
C GLN A 160 -50.29 7.58 8.91
N GLY A 161 -51.60 7.43 8.64
CA GLY A 161 -52.54 8.55 8.54
C GLY A 161 -52.67 9.36 9.84
N ASP A 162 -52.76 8.68 10.98
CA ASP A 162 -52.84 9.32 12.30
C ASP A 162 -51.53 10.06 12.66
N ARG A 163 -50.36 9.49 12.31
CA ARG A 163 -49.06 10.16 12.50
C ARG A 163 -48.92 11.44 11.67
N LEU A 164 -49.43 11.45 10.44
CA LEU A 164 -49.45 12.64 9.58
C LEU A 164 -50.42 13.72 10.09
N HIS A 165 -51.56 13.33 10.67
CA HIS A 165 -52.53 14.25 11.27
C HIS A 165 -52.04 14.89 12.59
N THR A 166 -51.29 14.15 13.41
CA THR A 166 -50.70 14.71 14.65
C THR A 166 -49.62 15.76 14.42
N HIS A 167 -49.10 15.91 13.20
CA HIS A 167 -48.07 16.92 12.86
C HIS A 167 -48.61 18.32 12.51
N MET A 168 -49.94 18.55 12.49
CA MET A 168 -50.55 19.85 12.15
C MET A 168 -51.02 20.72 13.34
N ASN A 169 -50.66 20.40 14.59
CA ASN A 169 -50.92 21.27 15.75
C ASN A 169 -49.62 21.59 16.52
N PRO A 170 -49.06 22.81 16.42
CA PRO A 170 -47.89 23.19 17.19
C PRO A 170 -48.31 23.87 18.50
N LEU A 171 -48.62 23.08 19.54
CA LEU A 171 -48.70 23.61 20.91
C LEU A 171 -48.00 22.66 21.89
N ASN A 172 -46.84 23.13 22.36
CA ASN A 172 -46.14 22.78 23.60
C ASN A 172 -46.28 21.34 24.11
N HIS A 173 -45.37 20.47 23.69
CA HIS A 173 -44.54 19.71 24.62
C HIS A 173 -43.30 19.16 23.92
N LYS A 174 -42.13 19.78 24.19
CA LYS A 174 -40.84 19.13 23.96
C LYS A 174 -40.72 17.98 24.97
N MET A 175 -41.10 16.77 24.55
CA MET A 175 -40.59 15.55 25.17
C MET A 175 -39.55 14.95 24.22
N SER A 176 -38.29 15.10 24.60
CA SER A 176 -37.19 14.33 24.03
C SER A 176 -37.42 12.85 24.34
N VAL A 177 -37.83 12.07 23.36
CA VAL A 177 -37.89 10.61 23.50
C VAL A 177 -36.46 10.09 23.33
N SER A 178 -35.76 9.92 24.45
CA SER A 178 -34.47 9.23 24.51
C SER A 178 -34.75 7.73 24.48
N VAL A 179 -34.49 7.07 23.35
CA VAL A 179 -34.47 5.60 23.28
C VAL A 179 -33.03 5.16 23.48
N CYS A 180 -32.72 4.70 24.69
CA CYS A 180 -31.45 4.04 24.96
C CYS A 180 -31.42 2.71 24.19
N LEU A 181 -30.66 2.66 23.09
CA LEU A 181 -30.28 1.39 22.47
C LEU A 181 -29.37 0.66 23.47
N GLY A 182 -29.87 -0.44 24.03
CA GLY A 182 -29.18 -1.21 25.07
C GLY A 182 -27.68 -1.40 24.77
N HIS A 183 -26.85 -1.11 25.78
CA HIS A 183 -25.39 -1.25 25.81
C HIS A 183 -24.54 -0.41 24.83
N CYS A 184 -25.04 0.70 24.29
CA CYS A 184 -24.22 1.63 23.51
C CYS A 184 -24.35 3.08 24.02
N SER A 185 -23.21 3.80 24.10
CA SER A 185 -23.12 5.23 24.50
C SER A 185 -23.64 6.21 23.45
N TRP A 186 -24.47 5.71 22.54
CA TRP A 186 -24.98 6.41 21.38
C TRP A 186 -26.42 6.84 21.65
N GLU A 187 -26.67 8.14 21.61
CA GLU A 187 -28.00 8.73 21.69
C GLU A 187 -28.50 9.04 20.29
N GLN A 188 -29.68 8.53 19.95
CA GLN A 188 -30.35 8.92 18.72
C GLN A 188 -31.03 10.27 18.91
N ARG A 189 -30.76 11.22 18.01
CA ARG A 189 -31.35 12.55 17.94
C ARG A 189 -31.94 12.81 16.55
N VAL A 190 -32.75 13.85 16.45
CA VAL A 190 -33.38 14.31 15.21
C VAL A 190 -33.02 15.77 15.00
N ASP A 191 -32.58 16.14 13.81
CA ASP A 191 -32.24 17.52 13.45
C ASP A 191 -33.52 18.37 13.21
N GLN A 192 -33.34 19.66 12.94
CA GLN A 192 -34.45 20.58 12.67
C GLN A 192 -35.23 20.23 11.39
N ASN A 193 -34.64 19.42 10.50
CA ASN A 193 -35.21 18.98 9.23
C ASN A 193 -35.80 17.56 9.31
N GLY A 194 -35.87 16.96 10.51
CA GLY A 194 -36.42 15.61 10.72
C GLY A 194 -35.46 14.46 10.40
N ARG A 195 -34.17 14.73 10.11
CA ARG A 195 -33.15 13.69 9.86
C ARG A 195 -32.61 13.14 11.18
N VAL A 196 -32.54 11.82 11.26
CA VAL A 196 -32.00 11.11 12.42
C VAL A 196 -30.47 11.15 12.38
N TYR A 197 -29.83 11.53 13.48
CA TYR A 197 -28.40 11.43 13.70
C TYR A 197 -28.11 10.81 15.07
N PHE A 198 -26.96 10.16 15.22
CA PHE A 198 -26.54 9.47 16.43
C PHE A 198 -25.39 10.25 17.07
N VAL A 199 -25.48 10.48 18.38
CA VAL A 199 -24.49 11.22 19.17
C VAL A 199 -23.75 10.24 20.06
N ASP A 200 -22.43 10.13 19.89
CA ASP A 200 -21.59 9.42 20.84
C ASP A 200 -21.23 10.37 21.99
N HIS A 201 -21.80 10.12 23.16
CA HIS A 201 -21.52 10.96 24.32
C HIS A 201 -20.10 10.82 24.87
N ILE A 202 -19.38 9.77 24.47
CA ILE A 202 -18.02 9.48 24.93
C ILE A 202 -17.01 10.10 23.97
N GLU A 203 -17.08 9.78 22.68
CA GLU A 203 -16.18 10.33 21.66
C GLU A 203 -16.57 11.75 21.20
N LYS A 204 -17.68 12.30 21.73
CA LYS A 204 -18.19 13.63 21.40
C LYS A 204 -18.39 13.85 19.89
N ARG A 205 -18.72 12.78 19.16
CA ARG A 205 -18.97 12.81 17.71
C ARG A 205 -20.42 12.56 17.38
N THR A 206 -20.82 12.98 16.19
CA THR A 206 -22.15 12.71 15.62
C THR A 206 -22.01 11.99 14.28
N THR A 207 -22.87 11.02 14.01
CA THR A 207 -22.95 10.34 12.71
C THR A 207 -24.39 10.25 12.23
N TRP A 208 -24.60 10.22 10.92
CA TRP A 208 -25.92 10.00 10.32
C TRP A 208 -26.27 8.52 10.23
N ASP A 209 -25.27 7.63 10.31
CA ASP A 209 -25.45 6.19 10.20
C ASP A 209 -25.66 5.53 11.55
N ARG A 210 -26.54 4.52 11.60
CA ARG A 210 -26.78 3.76 12.83
C ARG A 210 -25.49 3.05 13.28
N PRO A 211 -25.00 3.30 14.50
CA PRO A 211 -23.81 2.64 15.02
C PRO A 211 -24.01 1.12 15.06
N GLU A 212 -23.17 0.38 14.35
CA GLU A 212 -23.20 -1.08 14.37
C GLU A 212 -22.81 -1.62 15.76
N PRO A 213 -23.27 -2.80 16.19
CA PRO A 213 -22.71 -3.46 17.35
C PRO A 213 -21.23 -3.82 17.12
N LEU A 214 -20.43 -3.92 18.19
CA LEU A 214 -19.06 -4.44 18.08
C LEU A 214 -19.10 -5.92 17.66
N PRO A 215 -18.10 -6.42 16.90
CA PRO A 215 -18.00 -7.83 16.58
C PRO A 215 -17.95 -8.70 17.85
N THR A 216 -18.40 -9.95 17.74
CA THR A 216 -18.41 -10.90 18.87
C THR A 216 -17.03 -11.02 19.51
N GLY A 217 -16.96 -10.96 20.83
CA GLY A 217 -15.70 -11.04 21.59
C GLY A 217 -15.05 -9.69 21.89
N TRP A 218 -15.44 -8.62 21.19
CA TRP A 218 -14.88 -7.28 21.38
C TRP A 218 -15.63 -6.48 22.45
N GLU A 219 -14.86 -5.85 23.32
CA GLU A 219 -15.32 -4.91 24.34
C GLU A 219 -14.64 -3.56 24.14
N ARG A 220 -15.40 -2.48 24.34
CA ARG A 220 -14.84 -1.13 24.43
C ARG A 220 -14.40 -0.83 25.86
N ARG A 221 -13.21 -0.27 26.01
CA ARG A 221 -12.64 0.20 27.27
C ARG A 221 -12.15 1.64 27.17
N VAL A 222 -11.84 2.21 28.32
CA VAL A 222 -11.31 3.56 28.46
C VAL A 222 -10.06 3.49 29.32
N ASP A 223 -8.99 4.15 28.88
CA ASP A 223 -7.73 4.19 29.60
C ASP A 223 -7.74 5.27 30.71
N PRO A 224 -6.69 5.38 31.55
CA PRO A 224 -6.61 6.40 32.61
C PRO A 224 -6.65 7.85 32.10
N MET A 225 -6.43 8.08 30.81
CA MET A 225 -6.44 9.40 30.16
C MET A 225 -7.79 9.68 29.48
N ASN A 226 -8.83 8.89 29.77
CA ASN A 226 -10.16 8.94 29.15
C ASN A 226 -10.17 8.69 27.63
N ARG A 227 -9.16 8.01 27.09
CA ARG A 227 -9.11 7.62 25.68
C ARG A 227 -9.76 6.26 25.48
N VAL A 228 -10.57 6.16 24.43
CA VAL A 228 -11.28 4.92 24.08
C VAL A 228 -10.34 3.95 23.37
N TYR A 229 -10.37 2.69 23.77
CA TYR A 229 -9.70 1.58 23.07
C TYR A 229 -10.57 0.33 23.11
N TYR A 230 -10.23 -0.68 22.32
CA TYR A 230 -11.02 -1.89 22.13
C TYR A 230 -10.18 -3.12 22.48
N VAL A 231 -10.81 -4.10 23.12
CA VAL A 231 -10.18 -5.33 23.60
C VAL A 231 -10.97 -6.53 23.09
N ASP A 232 -10.29 -7.46 22.44
CA ASP A 232 -10.85 -8.77 22.12
C ASP A 232 -10.57 -9.75 23.27
N HIS A 233 -11.64 -10.28 23.85
CA HIS A 233 -11.56 -11.27 24.93
C HIS A 233 -11.15 -12.66 24.45
N ILE A 234 -11.30 -12.95 23.16
CA ILE A 234 -10.98 -14.24 22.54
C ILE A 234 -9.47 -14.30 22.27
N THR A 235 -8.95 -13.37 21.46
CA THR A 235 -7.52 -13.36 21.09
C THR A 235 -6.63 -12.62 22.09
N ARG A 236 -7.22 -11.93 23.08
CA ARG A 236 -6.52 -11.05 24.04
C ARG A 236 -5.79 -9.88 23.36
N THR A 237 -6.24 -9.50 22.17
CA THR A 237 -5.67 -8.39 21.40
C THR A 237 -6.36 -7.09 21.76
N THR A 238 -5.67 -5.98 21.51
CA THR A 238 -6.20 -4.64 21.74
C THR A 238 -5.92 -3.77 20.54
N THR A 239 -6.83 -2.84 20.23
CA THR A 239 -6.62 -1.84 19.19
C THR A 239 -7.27 -0.52 19.58
N TRP A 240 -6.75 0.58 19.04
CA TRP A 240 -7.34 1.91 19.19
C TRP A 240 -8.46 2.18 18.18
N GLN A 241 -8.49 1.43 17.07
CA GLN A 241 -9.53 1.55 16.06
C GLN A 241 -10.75 0.72 16.45
N ARG A 242 -11.95 1.28 16.24
CA ARG A 242 -13.19 0.53 16.45
C ARG A 242 -13.23 -0.67 15.50
N PRO A 243 -13.26 -1.91 16.01
CA PRO A 243 -13.25 -3.10 15.17
C PRO A 243 -14.56 -3.21 14.39
N THR A 244 -14.45 -3.54 13.10
CA THR A 244 -15.56 -3.87 12.21
C THR A 244 -15.47 -5.34 11.81
N GLN A 245 -16.53 -5.91 11.24
CA GLN A 245 -16.49 -7.29 10.75
C GLN A 245 -15.40 -7.46 9.68
N GLU A 246 -15.12 -6.42 8.89
CA GLU A 246 -14.05 -6.41 7.89
C GLU A 246 -12.66 -6.37 8.54
N SER A 247 -12.43 -5.48 9.52
CA SER A 247 -11.13 -5.41 10.19
C SER A 247 -10.78 -6.69 10.94
N VAL A 248 -11.78 -7.37 11.51
CA VAL A 248 -11.61 -8.68 12.15
C VAL A 248 -11.21 -9.75 11.13
N ARG A 249 -11.87 -9.82 9.97
CA ARG A 249 -11.48 -10.75 8.88
C ARG A 249 -10.05 -10.50 8.41
N ASN A 250 -9.68 -9.24 8.17
CA ASN A 250 -8.32 -8.89 7.74
C ASN A 250 -7.28 -9.32 8.79
N TYR A 251 -7.61 -9.20 10.08
CA TYR A 251 -6.74 -9.65 11.16
C TYR A 251 -6.62 -11.18 11.23
N GLU A 252 -7.71 -11.90 11.04
CA GLU A 252 -7.73 -13.37 10.98
C GLU A 252 -6.86 -13.87 9.81
N GLU A 253 -6.98 -13.27 8.63
CA GLU A 253 -6.13 -13.58 7.47
C GLU A 253 -4.64 -13.32 7.74
N TRP A 254 -4.31 -12.18 8.35
CA TRP A 254 -2.94 -11.87 8.75
C TRP A 254 -2.39 -12.89 9.77
N GLN A 255 -3.20 -13.30 10.75
CA GLN A 255 -2.85 -14.36 11.71
C GLN A 255 -2.64 -15.72 11.02
N HIS A 256 -3.47 -16.06 10.04
CA HIS A 256 -3.30 -17.28 9.26
C HIS A 256 -1.99 -17.28 8.47
N GLN A 257 -1.65 -16.17 7.80
CA GLN A 257 -0.35 -16.01 7.12
C GLN A 257 0.82 -16.14 8.11
N ARG A 258 0.69 -15.51 9.28
CA ARG A 258 1.67 -15.59 10.37
C ARG A 258 1.87 -17.02 10.88
N SER A 259 0.82 -17.83 10.95
CA SER A 259 0.92 -19.22 11.39
C SER A 259 1.74 -20.11 10.44
N GLN A 260 1.87 -19.71 9.17
CA GLN A 260 2.66 -20.42 8.15
C GLN A 260 4.14 -19.99 8.11
N LEU A 261 4.56 -19.06 8.98
CA LEU A 261 5.93 -18.51 8.98
C LEU A 261 7.03 -19.53 9.23
N GLN A 262 6.73 -20.68 9.82
CA GLN A 262 7.72 -21.72 10.09
C GLN A 262 8.32 -22.29 8.78
N GLY A 263 7.53 -22.38 7.70
CA GLY A 263 8.00 -22.72 6.36
C GLY A 263 8.72 -21.55 5.67
N ALA A 264 8.22 -20.33 5.85
CA ALA A 264 8.81 -19.12 5.27
C ALA A 264 10.21 -18.82 5.82
N MET A 265 10.47 -19.11 7.10
CA MET A 265 11.79 -18.88 7.73
C MET A 265 12.91 -19.72 7.08
N GLN A 266 12.60 -20.92 6.59
CA GLN A 266 13.59 -21.75 5.89
C GLN A 266 14.02 -21.12 4.55
N GLN A 267 13.05 -20.63 3.77
CA GLN A 267 13.33 -19.91 2.53
C GLN A 267 14.01 -18.56 2.81
N PHE A 268 13.60 -17.85 3.86
CA PHE A 268 14.21 -16.61 4.30
C PHE A 268 15.69 -16.79 4.67
N ASN A 269 16.04 -17.88 5.34
CA ASN A 269 17.43 -18.19 5.68
C ASN A 269 18.32 -18.50 4.47
N GLN A 270 17.74 -18.80 3.31
CA GLN A 270 18.47 -19.01 2.06
C GLN A 270 18.74 -17.70 1.32
N ARG A 271 18.21 -16.56 1.78
CA ARG A 271 18.44 -15.28 1.12
C ARG A 271 19.89 -14.81 1.30
N PHE A 272 20.41 -14.09 0.31
CA PHE A 272 21.81 -13.64 0.29
C PHE A 272 21.99 -12.28 -0.39
N ILE A 273 23.15 -11.64 -0.20
CA ILE A 273 23.61 -10.54 -1.09
C ILE A 273 24.83 -11.00 -1.92
N TYR A 274 25.65 -11.89 -1.37
CA TYR A 274 26.76 -12.53 -2.10
C TYR A 274 26.47 -14.02 -2.17
N GLY A 275 26.51 -14.58 -3.38
CA GLY A 275 26.19 -16.00 -3.60
C GLY A 275 27.19 -16.94 -2.94
N PRO A 276 26.88 -18.25 -2.84
CA PRO A 276 27.75 -19.24 -2.20
C PRO A 276 29.16 -19.32 -2.83
N GLN A 277 29.27 -19.13 -4.14
CA GLN A 277 30.56 -19.08 -4.86
C GLN A 277 31.43 -17.87 -4.47
N ASP A 278 30.80 -16.70 -4.27
CA ASP A 278 31.50 -15.49 -3.83
C ASP A 278 31.95 -15.60 -2.36
N GLN A 279 31.16 -16.29 -1.52
CA GLN A 279 31.51 -16.55 -0.12
C GLN A 279 32.70 -17.50 0.01
N LEU A 280 32.77 -18.55 -0.82
CA LEU A 280 33.90 -19.48 -0.86
C LEU A 280 35.19 -18.79 -1.33
N ALA A 281 35.11 -17.90 -2.32
CA ALA A 281 36.23 -17.06 -2.76
C ALA A 281 36.71 -16.11 -1.65
N ALA A 282 35.78 -15.53 -0.87
CA ALA A 282 36.10 -14.69 0.28
C ALA A 282 36.74 -15.46 1.45
N THR A 283 36.40 -16.74 1.64
CA THR A 283 37.01 -17.60 2.67
C THR A 283 38.33 -18.25 2.25
N ALA A 284 38.59 -18.40 0.95
CA ALA A 284 39.84 -18.96 0.42
C ALA A 284 40.97 -17.92 0.32
N ASN A 285 40.63 -16.63 0.17
CA ASN A 285 41.60 -15.53 0.25
C ASN A 285 41.81 -15.13 1.71
N LYS A 286 42.95 -15.55 2.30
CA LYS A 286 43.50 -14.86 3.47
C LYS A 286 43.62 -13.37 3.12
N GLU A 287 42.86 -12.55 3.85
CA GLU A 287 42.83 -11.08 3.82
C GLU A 287 42.47 -10.46 2.45
N PHE A 288 41.20 -10.52 2.05
CA PHE A 288 40.67 -9.47 1.18
C PHE A 288 40.47 -8.20 2.01
N ASP A 289 41.39 -7.26 1.85
CA ASP A 289 41.35 -5.96 2.51
C ASP A 289 40.62 -4.94 1.62
N PRO A 290 39.49 -4.36 2.05
CA PRO A 290 38.69 -3.45 1.22
C PRO A 290 39.41 -2.15 0.80
N LEU A 291 40.58 -1.86 1.38
CA LEU A 291 41.44 -0.73 0.99
C LEU A 291 42.54 -1.13 -0.02
N GLY A 292 42.50 -2.34 -0.58
CA GLY A 292 43.56 -2.87 -1.44
C GLY A 292 44.79 -3.30 -0.64
N PRO A 293 45.91 -3.70 -1.29
CA PRO A 293 47.13 -4.09 -0.58
C PRO A 293 47.73 -2.91 0.21
N LEU A 294 48.36 -3.21 1.35
CA LEU A 294 49.09 -2.19 2.12
C LEU A 294 50.23 -1.59 1.27
N PRO A 295 50.57 -0.30 1.43
CA PRO A 295 51.69 0.31 0.73
C PRO A 295 52.99 -0.46 0.99
N HIS A 296 53.91 -0.44 0.02
CA HIS A 296 55.14 -1.21 0.11
C HIS A 296 55.91 -0.92 1.42
N GLY A 297 56.16 -1.98 2.21
CA GLY A 297 56.86 -1.90 3.49
C GLY A 297 55.95 -1.83 4.72
N TRP A 298 54.63 -1.89 4.56
CA TRP A 298 53.66 -1.94 5.66
C TRP A 298 53.09 -3.34 5.90
N GLU A 299 52.90 -3.72 7.16
CA GLU A 299 52.30 -4.98 7.59
C GLU A 299 51.17 -4.73 8.61
N LYS A 300 50.03 -5.39 8.44
CA LYS A 300 48.92 -5.39 9.39
C LYS A 300 49.15 -6.45 10.45
N ARG A 301 49.03 -6.08 11.73
CA ARG A 301 49.11 -7.00 12.86
C ARG A 301 47.95 -6.80 13.82
N THR A 302 47.69 -7.82 14.63
CA THR A 302 46.67 -7.78 15.69
C THR A 302 47.35 -8.05 17.02
N ASP A 303 47.05 -7.24 18.04
CA ASP A 303 47.58 -7.43 19.39
C ASP A 303 46.85 -8.57 20.15
N THR A 304 47.30 -8.88 21.36
CA THR A 304 46.69 -9.91 22.22
C THR A 304 45.27 -9.58 22.67
N ASN A 305 44.81 -8.33 22.49
CA ASN A 305 43.46 -7.86 22.81
C ASN A 305 42.55 -7.79 21.56
N GLY A 306 43.02 -8.24 20.39
CA GLY A 306 42.27 -8.19 19.15
C GLY A 306 42.25 -6.82 18.46
N ARG A 307 43.07 -5.86 18.89
CA ARG A 307 43.21 -4.54 18.23
C ARG A 307 44.23 -4.61 17.10
N VAL A 308 43.86 -4.05 15.96
CA VAL A 308 44.71 -3.97 14.77
C VAL A 308 45.69 -2.81 14.90
N TYR A 309 46.95 -3.03 14.53
CA TYR A 309 47.99 -2.01 14.39
C TYR A 309 48.84 -2.29 13.15
N PHE A 310 49.51 -1.27 12.63
CA PHE A 310 50.26 -1.32 11.38
C PHE A 310 51.75 -1.08 11.64
N VAL A 311 52.59 -1.92 11.05
CA VAL A 311 54.05 -1.91 11.20
C VAL A 311 54.67 -1.46 9.89
N HIS A 312 55.48 -0.40 9.91
CA HIS A 312 56.27 0.01 8.76
C HIS A 312 57.69 -0.53 8.90
N HIS A 313 58.03 -1.55 8.11
CA HIS A 313 59.33 -2.22 8.16
C HIS A 313 60.52 -1.31 7.80
N PRO A 314 60.45 -0.44 6.77
CA PRO A 314 61.56 0.43 6.40
C PRO A 314 61.97 1.43 7.49
N THR A 315 61.01 1.99 8.24
CA THR A 315 61.31 2.96 9.32
C THR A 315 61.25 2.34 10.72
N ARG A 316 60.87 1.06 10.84
CA ARG A 316 60.67 0.33 12.10
C ARG A 316 59.73 1.04 13.07
N THR A 317 58.69 1.67 12.54
CA THR A 317 57.67 2.36 13.34
C THR A 317 56.37 1.57 13.33
N THR A 318 55.58 1.72 14.40
CA THR A 318 54.23 1.15 14.49
C THR A 318 53.22 2.26 14.71
N GLN A 319 52.02 2.11 14.16
CA GLN A 319 50.91 3.03 14.37
C GLN A 319 49.58 2.28 14.47
N TRP A 320 48.57 2.91 15.03
CA TRP A 320 47.25 2.31 15.20
C TRP A 320 46.34 2.60 14.01
N GLU A 321 46.62 3.71 13.32
CA GLU A 321 45.88 4.20 12.17
C GLU A 321 46.38 3.52 10.89
N ASP A 322 45.48 3.19 9.98
CA ASP A 322 45.83 2.53 8.73
C ASP A 322 46.61 3.50 7.80
N PRO A 323 47.81 3.14 7.31
CA PRO A 323 48.61 4.01 6.45
C PRO A 323 47.91 4.36 5.12
N ARG A 324 46.92 3.59 4.69
CA ARG A 324 46.08 3.88 3.51
C ARG A 324 45.01 4.93 3.80
N THR A 325 44.66 5.12 5.07
CA THR A 325 43.69 6.13 5.50
C THR A 325 44.34 7.47 5.83
N GLN A 326 45.65 7.48 6.12
CA GLN A 326 46.42 8.69 6.35
C GLN A 326 46.69 9.43 5.04
N GLY A 327 45.87 10.44 4.74
CA GLY A 327 46.06 11.39 3.64
C GLY A 327 45.29 11.13 2.35
N LEU A 328 44.48 10.06 2.29
CA LEU A 328 43.61 9.71 1.14
C LEU A 328 42.11 9.79 1.44
N LEU A 329 41.71 9.65 2.70
CA LEU A 329 40.38 10.04 3.16
C LEU A 329 40.45 11.50 3.55
N ASN A 330 40.20 12.38 2.59
CA ASN A 330 39.81 13.73 2.94
C ASN A 330 38.49 13.61 3.73
N ASP A 331 38.42 14.17 4.94
CA ASP A 331 37.19 14.22 5.76
C ASP A 331 36.03 14.92 5.04
N LYS A 332 36.32 15.56 3.90
CA LYS A 332 35.34 16.14 3.01
C LYS A 332 34.62 15.05 2.20
N PRO A 333 33.27 15.03 2.24
CA PRO A 333 32.48 14.12 1.41
C PRO A 333 32.82 14.32 -0.08
N LEU A 334 32.63 13.28 -0.88
CA LEU A 334 32.71 13.41 -2.35
C LEU A 334 31.69 14.46 -2.83
N PRO A 335 32.01 15.22 -3.90
CA PRO A 335 31.02 16.12 -4.50
C PRO A 335 29.75 15.35 -4.88
N GLU A 336 28.62 16.04 -4.91
CA GLU A 336 27.34 15.44 -5.26
C GLU A 336 27.43 14.73 -6.63
N GLY A 337 26.93 13.49 -6.68
CA GLY A 337 26.99 12.64 -7.87
C GLY A 337 28.35 11.98 -8.14
N TRP A 338 29.35 12.11 -7.27
CA TRP A 338 30.61 11.37 -7.38
C TRP A 338 30.67 10.19 -6.41
N GLU A 339 31.03 9.01 -6.90
CA GLU A 339 31.23 7.77 -6.13
C GLU A 339 32.70 7.33 -6.23
N MET A 340 33.28 6.80 -5.15
CA MET A 340 34.59 6.13 -5.20
C MET A 340 34.38 4.62 -5.20
N ARG A 341 35.08 3.92 -6.09
CA ARG A 341 35.08 2.47 -6.26
C ARG A 341 36.49 1.95 -6.32
N PHE A 342 36.64 0.63 -6.36
CA PHE A 342 37.92 -0.06 -6.52
C PHE A 342 37.87 -1.01 -7.71
N THR A 343 38.96 -1.10 -8.47
CA THR A 343 39.12 -2.14 -9.50
C THR A 343 39.25 -3.52 -8.83
N VAL A 344 39.21 -4.59 -9.63
CA VAL A 344 39.49 -5.97 -9.15
C VAL A 344 40.87 -6.09 -8.48
N ASP A 345 41.80 -5.21 -8.85
CA ASP A 345 43.15 -5.12 -8.29
C ASP A 345 43.24 -4.18 -7.07
N GLY A 346 42.11 -3.67 -6.58
CA GLY A 346 42.05 -2.80 -5.41
C GLY A 346 42.48 -1.35 -5.67
N ILE A 347 42.50 -0.90 -6.93
CA ILE A 347 42.90 0.48 -7.28
C ILE A 347 41.66 1.39 -7.20
N PRO A 348 41.69 2.48 -6.42
CA PRO A 348 40.56 3.39 -6.35
C PRO A 348 40.33 4.09 -7.69
N TYR A 349 39.07 4.18 -8.10
CA TYR A 349 38.61 5.00 -9.21
C TYR A 349 37.32 5.71 -8.81
N PHE A 350 36.97 6.75 -9.53
CA PHE A 350 35.86 7.64 -9.22
C PHE A 350 34.85 7.60 -10.36
N VAL A 351 33.58 7.47 -10.00
CA VAL A 351 32.45 7.43 -10.92
C VAL A 351 31.72 8.76 -10.79
N ASP A 352 31.66 9.53 -11.88
CA ASP A 352 30.83 10.73 -11.96
C ASP A 352 29.46 10.31 -12.52
N HIS A 353 28.46 10.15 -11.65
CA HIS A 353 27.09 9.82 -12.02
C HIS A 353 26.39 10.96 -12.77
N ASN A 354 26.80 12.21 -12.59
CA ASN A 354 26.22 13.35 -13.30
C ASN A 354 26.55 13.28 -14.79
N ARG A 355 27.77 12.85 -15.11
CA ARG A 355 28.26 12.73 -16.49
C ARG A 355 28.24 11.28 -17.00
N ARG A 356 27.90 10.32 -16.14
CA ARG A 356 27.95 8.87 -16.37
C ARG A 356 29.32 8.42 -16.88
N THR A 357 30.39 8.98 -16.30
CA THR A 357 31.78 8.68 -16.65
C THR A 357 32.55 8.13 -15.46
N THR A 358 33.73 7.57 -15.71
CA THR A 358 34.67 7.12 -14.67
C THR A 358 36.03 7.79 -14.88
N THR A 359 36.80 7.94 -13.81
CA THR A 359 38.15 8.52 -13.84
C THR A 359 38.97 7.99 -12.66
N TYR A 360 40.29 7.90 -12.78
CA TYR A 360 41.15 7.59 -11.62
C TYR A 360 41.47 8.84 -10.78
N ILE A 361 41.04 10.01 -11.23
CA ILE A 361 41.31 11.31 -10.59
C ILE A 361 40.27 11.57 -9.50
N ASP A 362 40.73 11.76 -8.27
CA ASP A 362 39.86 12.13 -7.16
C ASP A 362 39.32 13.55 -7.38
N PRO A 363 37.99 13.75 -7.48
CA PRO A 363 37.39 15.05 -7.75
C PRO A 363 37.62 16.07 -6.63
N ARG A 364 37.98 15.62 -5.42
CA ARG A 364 38.24 16.49 -4.26
C ARG A 364 39.66 17.02 -4.23
N THR A 365 40.61 16.27 -4.79
CA THR A 365 42.04 16.53 -4.61
C THR A 365 42.79 16.71 -5.93
N GLY A 366 42.20 16.32 -7.05
CA GLY A 366 42.85 16.32 -8.37
C GLY A 366 43.97 15.28 -8.50
N LYS A 367 44.17 14.40 -7.50
CA LYS A 367 45.21 13.36 -7.53
C LYS A 367 44.69 12.12 -8.24
N SER A 368 45.49 11.58 -9.16
CA SER A 368 45.16 10.31 -9.81
C SER A 368 45.60 9.13 -8.94
N SER A 369 44.70 8.15 -8.80
CA SER A 369 44.99 6.87 -8.18
C SER A 369 45.82 5.95 -9.08
N LEU A 370 45.91 6.27 -10.38
CA LEU A 370 46.66 5.54 -11.38
C LEU A 370 47.04 6.45 -12.56
N GLU A 371 48.31 6.42 -13.01
CA GLU A 371 48.71 7.07 -14.27
C GLU A 371 48.48 6.11 -15.44
N ASN A 372 47.67 6.50 -16.42
CA ASN A 372 47.36 5.73 -17.65
C ASN A 372 46.68 4.36 -17.44
N GLY A 373 45.64 4.29 -16.62
CA GLY A 373 44.80 3.10 -16.46
C GLY A 373 43.86 2.81 -17.64
N PRO A 374 43.40 1.55 -17.82
CA PRO A 374 42.37 1.21 -18.82
C PRO A 374 41.06 1.98 -18.55
N GLN A 375 40.34 2.37 -19.61
CA GLN A 375 39.02 2.99 -19.49
C GLN A 375 38.04 2.02 -18.83
N ILE A 376 37.56 2.38 -17.63
CA ILE A 376 36.54 1.60 -16.92
C ILE A 376 35.17 2.02 -17.46
N THR A 377 34.45 1.09 -18.09
CA THR A 377 33.07 1.34 -18.51
C THR A 377 32.18 1.58 -17.29
N TYR A 378 31.26 2.55 -17.36
CA TYR A 378 30.28 2.77 -16.31
C TYR A 378 29.40 1.51 -16.16
N VAL A 379 29.45 0.86 -15.00
CA VAL A 379 28.59 -0.28 -14.66
C VAL A 379 27.84 0.06 -13.37
N ARG A 380 26.53 -0.20 -13.30
CA ARG A 380 25.76 -0.16 -12.04
C ARG A 380 26.11 -1.40 -11.21
N ASP A 381 27.24 -1.36 -10.52
CA ASP A 381 27.75 -2.46 -9.70
C ASP A 381 27.16 -2.37 -8.28
N PHE A 382 26.00 -3.01 -8.11
CA PHE A 382 25.31 -3.11 -6.82
C PHE A 382 26.21 -3.71 -5.74
N LYS A 383 27.02 -4.72 -6.08
CA LYS A 383 27.90 -5.40 -5.12
C LYS A 383 28.96 -4.46 -4.58
N ALA A 384 29.57 -3.63 -5.44
CA ALA A 384 30.55 -2.63 -5.04
C ALA A 384 29.93 -1.58 -4.10
N LYS A 385 28.73 -1.06 -4.43
CA LYS A 385 27.99 -0.13 -3.55
C LYS A 385 27.73 -0.75 -2.17
N VAL A 386 27.30 -2.01 -2.13
CA VAL A 386 27.08 -2.72 -0.86
C VAL A 386 28.38 -2.88 -0.07
N GLN A 387 29.50 -3.21 -0.71
CA GLN A 387 30.80 -3.31 -0.03
C GLN A 387 31.21 -1.96 0.59
N TYR A 388 31.06 -0.87 -0.17
CA TYR A 388 31.33 0.48 0.31
C TYR A 388 30.44 0.86 1.50
N PHE A 389 29.15 0.57 1.42
CA PHE A 389 28.21 0.77 2.52
C PHE A 389 28.58 -0.06 3.77
N ARG A 390 28.96 -1.33 3.58
CA ARG A 390 29.38 -2.24 4.66
C ARG A 390 30.64 -1.76 5.34
N PHE A 391 31.60 -1.23 4.58
CA PHE A 391 32.81 -0.62 5.11
C PHE A 391 32.47 0.51 6.08
N TRP A 392 31.60 1.45 5.70
CA TRP A 392 31.19 2.54 6.59
C TRP A 392 30.44 2.05 7.84
N CYS A 393 29.57 1.04 7.70
CA CYS A 393 28.92 0.44 8.87
C CYS A 393 29.95 -0.16 9.84
N GLN A 394 31.02 -0.79 9.33
CA GLN A 394 32.10 -1.32 10.17
C GLN A 394 32.89 -0.19 10.86
N GLN A 395 33.18 0.92 10.16
CA GLN A 395 33.87 2.07 10.74
C GLN A 395 33.03 2.76 11.84
N LEU A 396 31.71 2.77 11.68
CA LEU A 396 30.77 3.34 12.65
C LEU A 396 30.39 2.36 13.77
N SER A 397 30.89 1.12 13.72
CA SER A 397 30.58 0.08 14.69
C SER A 397 31.19 0.40 16.05
N MET A 398 30.41 0.21 17.10
CA MET A 398 30.83 0.48 18.46
C MET A 398 31.29 -0.82 19.14
N PRO A 399 32.32 -0.77 20.01
CA PRO A 399 32.81 -1.96 20.71
C PRO A 399 31.74 -2.49 21.69
N GLN A 400 31.95 -3.71 22.21
CA GLN A 400 31.02 -4.40 23.11
C GLN A 400 29.70 -4.81 22.42
N HIS A 401 28.72 -5.24 23.21
CA HIS A 401 27.43 -5.72 22.74
C HIS A 401 26.28 -5.11 23.56
N ILE A 402 25.09 -5.01 22.95
CA ILE A 402 23.84 -4.76 23.67
C ILE A 402 23.03 -6.04 23.77
N LYS A 403 22.34 -6.23 24.90
CA LYS A 403 21.45 -7.37 25.14
C LYS A 403 20.01 -6.93 24.94
N ILE A 404 19.29 -7.63 24.07
CA ILE A 404 17.86 -7.44 23.84
C ILE A 404 17.15 -8.72 24.26
N THR A 405 16.39 -8.65 25.36
CA THR A 405 15.73 -9.81 25.96
C THR A 405 14.23 -9.75 25.71
N VAL A 406 13.71 -10.55 24.80
CA VAL A 406 12.31 -10.44 24.33
C VAL A 406 11.61 -11.80 24.32
N SER A 407 10.34 -11.82 24.70
CA SER A 407 9.46 -12.98 24.63
C SER A 407 8.79 -13.08 23.27
N ARG A 408 8.61 -14.30 22.75
CA ARG A 408 7.93 -14.54 21.47
C ARG A 408 6.46 -14.09 21.47
N LYS A 409 5.81 -14.04 22.65
CA LYS A 409 4.40 -13.66 22.80
C LYS A 409 4.18 -12.15 22.73
N THR A 410 5.15 -11.38 23.20
CA THR A 410 5.11 -9.91 23.37
C THR A 410 6.24 -9.26 22.59
N LEU A 411 6.64 -9.88 21.48
CA LEU A 411 7.84 -9.55 20.72
C LEU A 411 7.90 -8.07 20.31
N PHE A 412 6.80 -7.54 19.79
CA PHE A 412 6.73 -6.16 19.31
C PHE A 412 6.91 -5.15 20.45
N GLU A 413 6.10 -5.25 21.50
CA GLU A 413 6.11 -4.33 22.64
C GLU A 413 7.44 -4.35 23.40
N GLU A 414 7.99 -5.53 23.68
CA GLU A 414 9.27 -5.63 24.39
C GLU A 414 10.45 -5.19 23.54
N SER A 415 10.41 -5.40 22.22
CA SER A 415 11.41 -4.86 21.30
C SER A 415 11.31 -3.34 21.22
N PHE A 416 10.08 -2.80 21.16
CA PHE A 416 9.81 -1.36 21.19
C PHE A 416 10.40 -0.70 22.43
N GLN A 417 10.05 -1.20 23.62
CA GLN A 417 10.53 -0.65 24.88
C GLN A 417 12.06 -0.67 24.97
N GLN A 418 12.70 -1.78 24.60
CA GLN A 418 14.16 -1.89 24.68
C GLN A 418 14.88 -1.02 23.66
N ILE A 419 14.52 -1.08 22.37
CA ILE A 419 15.19 -0.27 21.33
C ILE A 419 15.03 1.23 21.60
N MET A 420 13.87 1.65 22.09
CA MET A 420 13.62 3.06 22.41
C MET A 420 14.34 3.50 23.69
N SER A 421 14.62 2.59 24.63
CA SER A 421 15.39 2.90 25.84
C SER A 421 16.89 3.06 25.60
N PHE A 422 17.44 2.40 24.57
CA PHE A 422 18.85 2.51 24.24
C PHE A 422 19.17 3.88 23.61
N HIS A 423 20.38 4.36 23.91
CA HIS A 423 20.93 5.50 23.20
C HIS A 423 21.20 5.11 21.73
N PRO A 424 20.88 5.96 20.73
CA PRO A 424 21.01 5.62 19.31
C PRO A 424 22.35 5.01 18.89
N GLN A 425 23.45 5.53 19.42
CA GLN A 425 24.79 5.04 19.09
C GLN A 425 25.06 3.63 19.63
N ASP A 426 24.43 3.22 20.73
CA ASP A 426 24.59 1.88 21.29
C ASP A 426 23.92 0.81 20.40
N LEU A 427 22.94 1.19 19.58
CA LEU A 427 22.31 0.31 18.58
C LEU A 427 23.28 -0.09 17.46
N ARG A 428 24.46 0.55 17.37
CA ARG A 428 25.56 0.19 16.45
C ARG A 428 26.53 -0.84 17.06
N ARG A 429 26.36 -1.22 18.33
CA ARG A 429 27.12 -2.31 18.95
C ARG A 429 26.62 -3.66 18.46
N ARG A 430 27.41 -4.72 18.67
CA ARG A 430 26.97 -6.08 18.36
C ARG A 430 25.66 -6.40 19.11
N LEU A 431 24.68 -6.92 18.39
CA LEU A 431 23.39 -7.30 18.96
C LEU A 431 23.48 -8.71 19.57
N TRP A 432 22.99 -8.86 20.80
CA TRP A 432 22.83 -10.14 21.46
C TRP A 432 21.35 -10.33 21.81
N ILE A 433 20.66 -11.18 21.05
CA ILE A 433 19.22 -11.39 21.22
C ILE A 433 18.98 -12.61 22.10
N ILE A 434 18.10 -12.46 23.10
CA ILE A 434 17.78 -13.50 24.08
C ILE A 434 16.27 -13.72 24.08
N PHE A 435 15.83 -14.94 23.77
CA PHE A 435 14.47 -15.40 24.02
C PHE A 435 14.44 -16.14 25.37
N PRO A 436 13.78 -15.60 26.42
CA PRO A 436 13.76 -16.23 27.73
C PRO A 436 13.22 -17.67 27.68
N GLY A 437 13.94 -18.60 28.30
CA GLY A 437 13.56 -20.02 28.33
C GLY A 437 14.04 -20.84 27.13
N GLU A 438 14.78 -20.24 26.19
CA GLU A 438 15.34 -20.91 25.02
C GLU A 438 16.88 -20.90 25.08
N GLU A 439 17.52 -22.06 24.94
CA GLU A 439 18.98 -22.15 24.83
C GLU A 439 19.42 -21.81 23.40
N GLY A 440 19.70 -20.53 23.15
CA GLY A 440 20.28 -20.06 21.89
C GLY A 440 21.75 -19.66 22.05
N LEU A 441 22.67 -20.39 21.42
CA LEU A 441 24.04 -19.93 21.23
C LEU A 441 24.06 -18.90 20.08
N ASP A 442 24.25 -17.62 20.40
CA ASP A 442 24.10 -16.52 19.44
C ASP A 442 25.30 -16.37 18.48
N TYR A 443 25.47 -17.37 17.59
CA TYR A 443 26.29 -17.28 16.39
C TYR A 443 25.59 -16.49 15.26
N GLY A 444 24.70 -15.55 15.62
CA GLY A 444 24.00 -14.64 14.70
C GLY A 444 22.72 -15.18 14.06
N GLY A 445 22.32 -16.43 14.36
CA GLY A 445 21.06 -17.03 13.94
C GLY A 445 19.84 -16.47 14.66
N VAL A 446 19.94 -16.31 15.99
CA VAL A 446 18.86 -15.74 16.83
C VAL A 446 18.55 -14.30 16.43
N ALA A 447 19.59 -13.50 16.14
CA ALA A 447 19.41 -12.16 15.60
C ALA A 447 18.66 -12.15 14.25
N ARG A 448 18.96 -13.05 13.32
CA ARG A 448 18.24 -13.13 12.03
C ARG A 448 16.76 -13.46 12.24
N GLU A 449 16.49 -14.41 13.12
CA GLU A 449 15.12 -14.78 13.49
C GLU A 449 14.36 -13.61 14.10
N TRP A 450 15.00 -12.85 14.99
CA TRP A 450 14.38 -11.68 15.60
C TRP A 450 14.02 -10.61 14.57
N PHE A 451 14.92 -10.28 13.63
CA PHE A 451 14.60 -9.33 12.54
C PHE A 451 13.44 -9.84 11.66
N PHE A 452 13.41 -11.13 11.34
CA PHE A 452 12.34 -11.75 10.55
C PHE A 452 10.97 -11.70 11.26
N LEU A 453 10.92 -12.11 12.53
CA LEU A 453 9.68 -12.13 13.30
C LEU A 453 9.18 -10.70 13.59
N LEU A 454 10.08 -9.81 13.99
CA LEU A 454 9.71 -8.42 14.30
C LEU A 454 9.25 -7.67 13.05
N SER A 455 9.85 -7.94 11.87
CA SER A 455 9.39 -7.32 10.63
C SER A 455 7.95 -7.68 10.29
N HIS A 456 7.50 -8.90 10.61
CA HIS A 456 6.10 -9.27 10.45
C HIS A 456 5.18 -8.58 11.46
N GLU A 457 5.59 -8.52 12.73
CA GLU A 457 4.80 -7.87 13.79
C GLU A 457 4.56 -6.37 13.55
N VAL A 458 5.51 -5.67 12.93
CA VAL A 458 5.36 -4.26 12.51
C VAL A 458 4.13 -4.05 11.60
N LEU A 459 3.70 -5.09 10.88
CA LEU A 459 2.58 -5.05 9.95
C LEU A 459 1.25 -5.48 10.56
N ASN A 460 1.21 -5.74 11.87
CA ASN A 460 -0.01 -6.15 12.55
C ASN A 460 -1.09 -5.03 12.42
N PRO A 461 -2.24 -5.30 11.78
CA PRO A 461 -3.28 -4.31 11.55
C PRO A 461 -3.82 -3.66 12.82
N MET A 462 -3.72 -4.33 13.97
CA MET A 462 -4.21 -3.84 15.26
C MET A 462 -3.46 -2.61 15.79
N TYR A 463 -2.20 -2.41 15.38
CA TYR A 463 -1.44 -1.21 15.72
C TYR A 463 -1.82 0.00 14.87
N CYS A 464 -2.55 -0.21 13.78
CA CYS A 464 -3.02 0.82 12.85
C CYS A 464 -1.89 1.63 12.18
N LEU A 465 -0.67 1.09 12.08
CA LEU A 465 0.49 1.81 11.54
C LEU A 465 0.54 1.75 10.01
N PHE A 466 0.30 0.59 9.43
CA PHE A 466 0.31 0.35 7.99
C PHE A 466 -1.04 -0.12 7.51
N GLU A 467 -1.31 0.13 6.24
CA GLU A 467 -2.45 -0.41 5.51
C GLU A 467 -1.98 -0.94 4.16
N TYR A 468 -2.79 -1.81 3.56
CA TYR A 468 -2.56 -2.25 2.20
C TYR A 468 -3.16 -1.25 1.22
N ALA A 469 -2.40 -0.87 0.20
CA ALA A 469 -2.81 0.12 -0.80
C ALA A 469 -3.98 -0.36 -1.68
N GLY A 470 -4.24 -1.67 -1.75
CA GLY A 470 -5.34 -2.29 -2.50
C GLY A 470 -5.99 -3.45 -1.75
N LYS A 471 -7.10 -3.96 -2.29
CA LYS A 471 -7.95 -4.99 -1.65
C LYS A 471 -7.25 -6.34 -1.42
N ASP A 472 -6.15 -6.63 -2.12
CA ASP A 472 -5.53 -7.96 -2.15
C ASP A 472 -4.08 -8.04 -1.60
N ASN A 473 -3.79 -7.28 -0.54
CA ASN A 473 -2.58 -7.45 0.30
C ASN A 473 -1.21 -7.33 -0.41
N TYR A 474 -1.10 -6.53 -1.49
CA TYR A 474 0.12 -6.51 -2.31
C TYR A 474 1.20 -5.50 -1.89
N CYS A 475 0.82 -4.24 -1.61
CA CYS A 475 1.76 -3.17 -1.28
C CYS A 475 1.39 -2.49 0.04
N LEU A 476 2.35 -2.43 0.97
CA LEU A 476 2.17 -1.76 2.25
C LEU A 476 2.50 -0.28 2.14
N GLN A 477 1.64 0.54 2.72
CA GLN A 477 1.84 1.98 2.89
C GLN A 477 1.54 2.41 4.32
N ILE A 478 2.10 3.55 4.72
CA ILE A 478 1.76 4.17 6.01
C ILE A 478 0.25 4.46 6.00
N ASN A 479 -0.44 4.06 7.06
CA ASN A 479 -1.86 4.37 7.24
C ASN A 479 -2.01 5.86 7.62
N PRO A 480 -2.68 6.68 6.80
CA PRO A 480 -2.93 8.09 7.13
C PRO A 480 -3.76 8.27 8.41
N ALA A 481 -4.59 7.27 8.77
CA ALA A 481 -5.37 7.23 9.99
C ALA A 481 -4.62 6.67 11.20
N SER A 482 -3.29 6.48 11.11
CA SER A 482 -2.47 5.98 12.22
C SER A 482 -2.52 6.85 13.48
N TYR A 483 -2.89 8.14 13.37
CA TYR A 483 -3.10 9.04 14.51
C TYR A 483 -4.16 8.52 15.50
N ILE A 484 -5.01 7.56 15.09
CA ILE A 484 -5.93 6.88 16.00
C ILE A 484 -5.18 6.18 17.14
N ASN A 485 -3.96 5.72 16.87
CA ASN A 485 -3.04 5.25 17.88
C ASN A 485 -2.23 6.45 18.41
N PRO A 486 -2.41 6.86 19.67
CA PRO A 486 -1.79 8.06 20.21
C PRO A 486 -0.26 7.98 20.28
N ASP A 487 0.32 6.77 20.27
CA ASP A 487 1.76 6.55 20.27
C ASP A 487 2.31 6.25 18.87
N HIS A 488 1.53 6.43 17.80
CA HIS A 488 1.92 6.09 16.43
C HIS A 488 3.26 6.70 16.00
N LEU A 489 3.53 7.97 16.31
CA LEU A 489 4.82 8.61 15.97
C LEU A 489 6.00 7.95 16.68
N LYS A 490 5.82 7.51 17.94
CA LYS A 490 6.87 6.77 18.66
C LYS A 490 7.12 5.41 18.02
N TYR A 491 6.06 4.73 17.57
CA TYR A 491 6.19 3.48 16.83
C TYR A 491 6.88 3.70 15.48
N PHE A 492 6.57 4.75 14.73
CA PHE A 492 7.28 5.06 13.48
C PHE A 492 8.75 5.36 13.72
N LYS A 493 9.09 6.10 14.78
CA LYS A 493 10.48 6.32 15.19
C LYS A 493 11.20 5.01 15.55
N PHE A 494 10.54 4.13 16.28
CA PHE A 494 11.04 2.78 16.55
C PHE A 494 11.28 1.97 15.27
N ILE A 495 10.32 1.98 14.34
CA ILE A 495 10.44 1.30 13.04
C ILE A 495 11.61 1.88 12.25
N GLY A 496 11.79 3.20 12.26
CA GLY A 496 12.96 3.87 11.67
C GLY A 496 14.28 3.31 12.22
N ARG A 497 14.42 3.24 13.56
CA ARG A 497 15.59 2.64 14.22
C ARG A 497 15.77 1.17 13.81
N PHE A 498 14.69 0.39 13.82
CA PHE A 498 14.69 -1.03 13.47
C PHE A 498 15.17 -1.29 12.03
N ILE A 499 14.66 -0.55 11.05
CA ILE A 499 15.07 -0.67 9.64
C ILE A 499 16.54 -0.23 9.47
N ALA A 500 16.95 0.85 10.12
CA ALA A 500 18.34 1.29 10.11
C ALA A 500 19.28 0.25 10.75
N MET A 501 18.87 -0.40 11.84
CA MET A 501 19.59 -1.51 12.46
C MET A 501 19.71 -2.71 11.51
N ALA A 502 18.64 -3.06 10.78
CA ALA A 502 18.67 -4.14 9.79
C ALA A 502 19.74 -3.91 8.72
N LEU A 503 19.75 -2.69 8.14
CA LEU A 503 20.76 -2.27 7.18
C LEU A 503 22.16 -2.28 7.79
N PHE A 504 22.35 -1.65 8.95
CA PHE A 504 23.64 -1.52 9.62
C PHE A 504 24.29 -2.88 9.92
N HIS A 505 23.52 -3.79 10.55
CA HIS A 505 24.00 -5.12 10.96
C HIS A 505 23.95 -6.17 9.85
N GLY A 506 23.43 -5.82 8.68
CA GLY A 506 23.31 -6.71 7.54
C GLY A 506 22.39 -7.88 7.79
N LYS A 507 21.23 -7.58 8.37
CA LYS A 507 20.14 -8.51 8.60
C LYS A 507 19.02 -8.19 7.64
N PHE A 508 18.46 -9.23 7.05
CA PHE A 508 17.28 -9.06 6.22
C PHE A 508 16.03 -8.91 7.08
N ILE A 509 15.00 -8.35 6.47
CA ILE A 509 13.64 -8.27 6.97
C ILE A 509 12.71 -8.80 5.88
N ASP A 510 11.49 -9.16 6.26
CA ASP A 510 10.51 -9.69 5.31
C ASP A 510 9.29 -8.79 5.12
N THR A 511 9.50 -7.49 5.22
CA THR A 511 8.47 -6.47 4.98
C THR A 511 8.48 -6.01 3.53
N GLY A 512 7.31 -6.09 2.89
CA GLY A 512 7.08 -5.64 1.52
C GLY A 512 6.68 -4.18 1.43
N PHE A 513 7.58 -3.26 1.77
CA PHE A 513 7.28 -1.85 1.56
C PHE A 513 7.15 -1.53 0.06
N SER A 514 6.32 -0.56 -0.26
CA SER A 514 6.14 -0.11 -1.63
C SER A 514 7.38 0.65 -2.15
N LEU A 515 7.58 0.65 -3.47
CA LEU A 515 8.65 1.43 -4.11
C LEU A 515 8.66 2.93 -3.70
N PRO A 516 7.50 3.63 -3.62
CA PRO A 516 7.45 4.99 -3.08
C PRO A 516 8.07 5.11 -1.68
N PHE A 517 7.86 4.12 -0.81
CA PHE A 517 8.43 4.13 0.53
C PHE A 517 9.96 4.06 0.51
N TYR A 518 10.55 3.19 -0.33
CA TYR A 518 12.01 3.15 -0.50
C TYR A 518 12.56 4.44 -1.13
N LYS A 519 11.86 5.03 -2.10
CA LYS A 519 12.23 6.33 -2.67
C LYS A 519 12.27 7.43 -1.61
N ARG A 520 11.28 7.44 -0.71
CA ARG A 520 11.32 8.33 0.46
C ARG A 520 12.55 8.08 1.31
N ILE A 521 12.87 6.82 1.64
CA ILE A 521 14.07 6.47 2.44
C ILE A 521 15.35 7.04 1.83
N LEU A 522 15.41 7.13 0.50
CA LEU A 522 16.55 7.65 -0.25
C LEU A 522 16.49 9.15 -0.53
N ASN A 523 15.46 9.86 -0.04
CA ASN A 523 15.16 11.25 -0.38
C ASN A 523 15.08 11.50 -1.90
N LYS A 524 14.51 10.53 -2.64
CA LYS A 524 14.29 10.61 -4.08
C LYS A 524 12.89 11.17 -4.36
N PRO A 525 12.73 12.01 -5.40
CA PRO A 525 11.42 12.51 -5.77
C PRO A 525 10.50 11.36 -6.21
N LEU A 526 9.22 11.49 -5.85
CA LEU A 526 8.17 10.59 -6.30
C LEU A 526 7.70 11.03 -7.69
N ALA A 527 7.49 10.06 -8.58
CA ALA A 527 7.04 10.27 -9.95
C ALA A 527 5.60 9.79 -10.13
N LEU A 528 4.93 10.28 -11.19
CA LEU A 528 3.58 9.85 -11.55
C LEU A 528 3.46 8.32 -11.66
N LYS A 529 4.46 7.65 -12.23
CA LYS A 529 4.48 6.19 -12.39
C LYS A 529 4.48 5.43 -11.05
N ASP A 530 4.99 6.04 -9.98
CA ASP A 530 4.98 5.40 -8.66
C ASP A 530 3.55 5.24 -8.12
N LEU A 531 2.63 6.10 -8.58
CA LEU A 531 1.22 6.05 -8.22
C LEU A 531 0.49 4.85 -8.85
N GLU A 532 0.96 4.34 -10.00
CA GLU A 532 0.37 3.16 -10.65
C GLU A 532 0.31 1.97 -9.67
N SER A 533 1.35 1.79 -8.86
CA SER A 533 1.48 0.70 -7.88
C SER A 533 0.62 0.86 -6.62
N ILE A 534 0.22 2.09 -6.30
CA ILE A 534 -0.49 2.44 -5.07
C ILE A 534 -1.97 2.61 -5.33
N ASP A 535 -2.32 3.37 -6.36
CA ASP A 535 -3.69 3.69 -6.72
C ASP A 535 -3.82 3.68 -8.26
N PRO A 536 -4.02 2.49 -8.86
CA PRO A 536 -4.08 2.34 -10.31
C PRO A 536 -5.22 3.15 -10.94
N GLU A 537 -6.36 3.27 -10.25
CA GLU A 537 -7.52 4.02 -10.75
C GLU A 537 -7.21 5.52 -10.82
N PHE A 538 -6.59 6.05 -9.77
CA PHE A 538 -6.17 7.44 -9.73
C PHE A 538 -5.04 7.72 -10.73
N TYR A 539 -4.07 6.82 -10.87
CA TYR A 539 -3.04 6.89 -11.89
C TYR A 539 -3.63 6.96 -13.31
N ASN A 540 -4.57 6.07 -13.64
CA ASN A 540 -5.24 6.08 -14.95
C ASN A 540 -5.99 7.39 -15.20
N SER A 541 -6.58 7.98 -14.16
CA SER A 541 -7.25 9.28 -14.27
C SER A 541 -6.27 10.41 -14.61
N LEU A 542 -5.08 10.41 -14.01
CA LEU A 542 -4.03 11.39 -14.32
C LEU A 542 -3.38 11.18 -15.69
N ILE A 543 -3.14 9.92 -16.09
CA ILE A 543 -2.65 9.59 -17.44
C ILE A 543 -3.67 10.04 -18.50
N TRP A 544 -4.96 9.85 -18.22
CA TRP A 544 -6.01 10.33 -19.11
C TRP A 544 -5.94 11.86 -19.28
N ILE A 545 -5.77 12.61 -18.18
CA ILE A 545 -5.56 14.07 -18.24
C ILE A 545 -4.31 14.43 -19.04
N LYS A 546 -3.22 13.66 -18.91
CA LYS A 546 -1.98 13.86 -19.66
C LYS A 546 -2.20 13.74 -21.17
N ASP A 547 -2.86 12.66 -21.58
CA ASP A 547 -2.92 12.22 -22.98
C ASP A 547 -4.07 12.87 -23.79
N ASN A 548 -4.98 13.59 -23.14
CA ASN A 548 -6.16 14.20 -23.78
C ASN A 548 -6.12 15.72 -23.70
N ASN A 549 -6.79 16.38 -24.66
CA ASN A 549 -6.93 17.83 -24.70
C ASN A 549 -8.07 18.29 -23.79
N LEU A 550 -7.74 19.04 -22.74
CA LEU A 550 -8.68 19.52 -21.73
C LEU A 550 -9.67 20.58 -22.27
N GLU A 551 -9.25 21.39 -23.24
CA GLU A 551 -10.07 22.45 -23.83
C GLU A 551 -11.23 21.85 -24.66
N GLU A 552 -10.96 20.76 -25.38
CA GLU A 552 -11.97 20.03 -26.16
C GLU A 552 -12.96 19.27 -25.28
N CYS A 553 -12.52 18.86 -24.08
CA CYS A 553 -13.30 18.04 -23.16
C CYS A 553 -14.23 18.84 -22.22
N GLY A 554 -14.09 20.17 -22.16
CA GLY A 554 -14.90 21.03 -21.28
C GLY A 554 -14.75 20.73 -19.78
N LEU A 555 -13.60 20.19 -19.37
CA LEU A 555 -13.30 19.84 -17.98
C LEU A 555 -12.83 21.08 -17.20
N GLU A 556 -13.68 21.61 -16.32
CA GLU A 556 -13.29 22.65 -15.37
C GLU A 556 -12.57 22.05 -14.16
N MET A 557 -11.24 22.06 -14.22
CA MET A 557 -10.34 21.67 -13.14
C MET A 557 -9.55 22.87 -12.66
N PHE A 558 -9.20 22.88 -11.38
CA PHE A 558 -8.41 23.92 -10.71
C PHE A 558 -7.26 23.25 -9.96
N PHE A 559 -6.26 24.02 -9.53
CA PHE A 559 -5.12 23.52 -8.73
C PHE A 559 -5.52 23.23 -7.28
N SER A 560 -6.59 22.45 -7.09
CA SER A 560 -7.14 22.03 -5.81
C SER A 560 -7.72 20.62 -5.91
N VAL A 561 -7.70 19.88 -4.81
CA VAL A 561 -8.22 18.50 -4.73
C VAL A 561 -9.07 18.32 -3.49
N ASP A 562 -10.15 17.53 -3.60
CA ASP A 562 -11.00 17.20 -2.47
C ASP A 562 -10.48 15.94 -1.77
N LYS A 563 -10.46 15.97 -0.43
CA LYS A 563 -10.12 14.84 0.42
C LYS A 563 -11.29 14.55 1.35
N GLU A 564 -11.80 13.34 1.28
CA GLU A 564 -12.76 12.85 2.27
C GLU A 564 -12.00 12.17 3.42
N ILE A 565 -12.12 12.70 4.64
CA ILE A 565 -11.59 12.09 5.86
C ILE A 565 -12.77 11.83 6.79
N LEU A 566 -13.03 10.55 7.10
CA LEU A 566 -14.10 10.14 8.03
C LEU A 566 -15.50 10.71 7.69
N GLY A 567 -15.79 10.93 6.40
CA GLY A 567 -17.05 11.48 5.90
C GLY A 567 -17.11 13.01 5.79
N GLU A 568 -16.05 13.72 6.17
CA GLU A 568 -15.90 15.17 5.97
C GLU A 568 -15.06 15.44 4.72
N VAL A 569 -15.58 16.24 3.78
CA VAL A 569 -14.90 16.63 2.55
C VAL A 569 -14.19 17.96 2.77
N THR A 570 -12.86 17.95 2.69
CA THR A 570 -12.01 19.14 2.78
C THR A 570 -11.29 19.37 1.45
N THR A 571 -11.30 20.60 0.94
CA THR A 571 -10.54 20.99 -0.26
C THR A 571 -9.12 21.40 0.13
N HIS A 572 -8.13 20.94 -0.64
CA HIS A 572 -6.72 21.23 -0.44
C HIS A 572 -6.14 21.91 -1.69
N GLU A 573 -5.59 23.11 -1.52
CA GLU A 573 -4.88 23.81 -2.59
C GLU A 573 -3.52 23.15 -2.88
N LEU A 574 -3.26 22.82 -4.15
CA LEU A 574 -1.99 22.19 -4.57
C LEU A 574 -0.83 23.20 -4.64
N LYS A 575 -1.16 24.49 -4.79
CA LYS A 575 -0.23 25.62 -4.77
C LYS A 575 -0.96 26.86 -4.26
N PRO A 576 -0.25 27.92 -3.82
CA PRO A 576 -0.89 29.10 -3.25
C PRO A 576 -1.94 29.72 -4.19
N GLY A 577 -3.19 29.83 -3.71
CA GLY A 577 -4.31 30.35 -4.50
C GLY A 577 -4.82 29.39 -5.58
N GLY A 578 -4.48 28.10 -5.46
CA GLY A 578 -4.74 27.06 -6.45
C GLY A 578 -6.23 26.86 -6.77
N GLU A 579 -7.14 27.16 -5.85
CA GLU A 579 -8.59 27.13 -6.10
C GLU A 579 -9.03 28.07 -7.23
N ASN A 580 -8.27 29.16 -7.47
CA ASN A 580 -8.59 30.16 -8.49
C ASN A 580 -7.77 29.98 -9.77
N ILE A 581 -6.86 29.00 -9.81
CA ILE A 581 -5.98 28.76 -10.96
C ILE A 581 -6.55 27.60 -11.75
N GLN A 582 -7.11 27.89 -12.93
CA GLN A 582 -7.66 26.87 -13.81
C GLN A 582 -6.55 26.02 -14.44
N VAL A 583 -6.81 24.72 -14.56
CA VAL A 583 -5.93 23.80 -15.29
C VAL A 583 -6.18 23.96 -16.79
N THR A 584 -5.12 24.20 -17.54
CA THR A 584 -5.09 24.40 -19.00
C THR A 584 -4.10 23.42 -19.63
N GLU A 585 -4.09 23.31 -20.97
CA GLU A 585 -3.10 22.49 -21.68
C GLU A 585 -1.65 22.88 -21.36
N GLU A 586 -1.40 24.18 -21.15
CA GLU A 586 -0.06 24.70 -20.85
C GLU A 586 0.44 24.31 -19.44
N ASN A 587 -0.48 24.13 -18.48
CA ASN A 587 -0.12 23.90 -17.08
C ASN A 587 -0.53 22.51 -16.54
N LYS A 588 -1.16 21.65 -17.36
CA LYS A 588 -1.65 20.32 -16.91
C LYS A 588 -0.54 19.41 -16.40
N GLU A 589 0.67 19.48 -16.94
CA GLU A 589 1.82 18.71 -16.46
C GLU A 589 2.22 19.10 -15.03
N GLU A 590 2.16 20.40 -14.70
CA GLU A 590 2.39 20.89 -13.33
C GLU A 590 1.30 20.37 -12.39
N TYR A 591 0.03 20.44 -12.82
CA TYR A 591 -1.11 19.92 -12.07
C TYR A 591 -0.95 18.42 -11.78
N ILE A 592 -0.67 17.61 -12.81
CA ILE A 592 -0.47 16.16 -12.68
C ILE A 592 0.63 15.84 -11.66
N ARG A 593 1.77 16.55 -11.75
CA ARG A 593 2.89 16.36 -10.82
C ARG A 593 2.48 16.67 -9.38
N LEU A 594 1.85 17.82 -9.14
CA LEU A 594 1.43 18.23 -7.79
C LEU A 594 0.36 17.30 -7.21
N VAL A 595 -0.61 16.85 -8.03
CA VAL A 595 -1.63 15.91 -7.58
C VAL A 595 -1.01 14.56 -7.23
N ALA A 596 -0.06 14.05 -8.04
CA ALA A 596 0.62 12.79 -7.76
C ALA A 596 1.45 12.86 -6.47
N GLU A 597 2.21 13.95 -6.29
CA GLU A 597 3.01 14.22 -5.09
C GLU A 597 2.12 14.30 -3.83
N TRP A 598 1.01 15.05 -3.92
CA TRP A 598 0.01 15.14 -2.87
C TRP A 598 -0.61 13.78 -2.55
N ARG A 599 -1.04 13.01 -3.57
CA ARG A 599 -1.74 11.73 -3.36
C ARG A 599 -0.86 10.72 -2.65
N LEU A 600 0.42 10.70 -2.97
CA LEU A 600 1.38 9.83 -2.32
C LEU A 600 1.68 10.29 -0.89
N SER A 601 1.77 11.59 -0.64
CA SER A 601 2.25 12.15 0.65
C SER A 601 1.16 12.50 1.66
N ARG A 602 -0.10 12.62 1.24
CA ARG A 602 -1.20 13.12 2.08
C ARG A 602 -1.37 12.33 3.38
N GLY A 603 -1.34 13.04 4.50
CA GLY A 603 -1.70 12.51 5.83
C GLY A 603 -0.69 11.52 6.41
N VAL A 604 0.51 11.46 5.84
CA VAL A 604 1.60 10.58 6.30
C VAL A 604 2.88 11.34 6.63
N GLU A 605 2.85 12.67 6.59
CA GLU A 605 4.01 13.54 6.71
C GLU A 605 4.67 13.42 8.09
N GLU A 606 3.90 13.51 9.18
CA GLU A 606 4.42 13.38 10.55
C GLU A 606 4.97 11.98 10.84
N GLN A 607 4.29 10.95 10.34
CA GLN A 607 4.70 9.55 10.45
C GLN A 607 6.02 9.32 9.72
N THR A 608 6.12 9.85 8.50
CA THR A 608 7.32 9.78 7.67
C THR A 608 8.49 10.50 8.34
N GLN A 609 8.25 11.69 8.89
CA GLN A 609 9.25 12.45 9.64
C GLN A 609 9.74 11.70 10.88
N ALA A 610 8.82 11.17 11.70
CA ALA A 610 9.17 10.39 12.89
C ALA A 610 9.98 9.12 12.53
N PHE A 611 9.62 8.44 11.45
CA PHE A 611 10.42 7.35 10.89
C PHE A 611 11.83 7.80 10.54
N PHE A 612 12.00 8.93 9.85
CA PHE A 612 13.31 9.45 9.48
C PHE A 612 14.18 9.88 10.65
N GLU A 613 13.57 10.45 11.68
CA GLU A 613 14.28 10.77 12.92
C GLU A 613 14.89 9.52 13.54
N GLY A 614 14.10 8.45 13.66
CA GLY A 614 14.59 7.17 14.19
C GLY A 614 15.64 6.50 13.28
N PHE A 615 15.44 6.60 11.97
CA PHE A 615 16.36 6.02 10.99
C PHE A 615 17.74 6.70 11.04
N ASN A 616 17.76 8.03 10.94
CA ASN A 616 18.99 8.84 10.88
C ASN A 616 19.79 8.83 12.19
N GLU A 617 19.11 8.61 13.32
CA GLU A 617 19.74 8.39 14.63
C GLU A 617 20.72 7.20 14.62
N VAL A 618 20.37 6.11 13.92
CA VAL A 618 21.19 4.89 13.85
C VAL A 618 22.08 4.89 12.62
N LEU A 619 21.53 5.17 11.44
CA LEU A 619 22.22 5.13 10.16
C LEU A 619 21.98 6.45 9.40
N PRO A 620 23.01 7.32 9.28
CA PRO A 620 22.87 8.54 8.49
C PRO A 620 22.54 8.25 7.03
N GLN A 621 21.48 8.88 6.51
CA GLN A 621 20.98 8.68 5.15
C GLN A 621 22.02 8.94 4.04
N GLN A 622 23.04 9.76 4.29
CA GLN A 622 24.12 10.05 3.33
C GLN A 622 24.83 8.79 2.81
N TYR A 623 24.90 7.72 3.60
CA TYR A 623 25.53 6.46 3.17
C TYR A 623 24.68 5.68 2.17
N LEU A 624 23.43 6.09 1.96
CA LEU A 624 22.50 5.48 1.02
C LEU A 624 22.34 6.24 -0.29
N GLN A 625 22.98 7.41 -0.45
CA GLN A 625 22.71 8.35 -1.56
C GLN A 625 22.91 7.76 -2.98
N TYR A 626 23.72 6.71 -3.10
CA TYR A 626 24.05 6.04 -4.36
C TYR A 626 23.17 4.84 -4.68
N PHE A 627 22.33 4.39 -3.74
CA PHE A 627 21.38 3.33 -4.00
C PHE A 627 20.12 3.91 -4.64
N ASP A 628 19.57 3.17 -5.61
CA ASP A 628 18.20 3.38 -6.05
C ASP A 628 17.20 2.59 -5.17
N ALA A 629 15.91 2.86 -5.34
CA ALA A 629 14.86 2.26 -4.53
C ALA A 629 14.82 0.72 -4.63
N LYS A 630 15.21 0.16 -5.79
CA LYS A 630 15.23 -1.29 -6.02
C LYS A 630 16.44 -1.94 -5.37
N GLU A 631 17.59 -1.28 -5.43
CA GLU A 631 18.80 -1.73 -4.73
C GLU A 631 18.59 -1.69 -3.21
N LEU A 632 17.93 -0.65 -2.69
CA LEU A 632 17.59 -0.57 -1.26
C LEU A 632 16.62 -1.68 -0.82
N GLU A 633 15.61 -2.00 -1.63
CA GLU A 633 14.73 -3.15 -1.39
C GLU A 633 15.54 -4.44 -1.25
N VAL A 634 16.49 -4.68 -2.18
CA VAL A 634 17.35 -5.87 -2.14
C VAL A 634 18.25 -5.89 -0.90
N MET A 635 18.78 -4.75 -0.48
CA MET A 635 19.58 -4.67 0.77
C MET A 635 18.78 -5.06 2.01
N LEU A 636 17.49 -4.74 2.05
CA LEU A 636 16.61 -5.03 3.17
C LEU A 636 16.03 -6.45 3.10
N CYS A 637 15.60 -6.90 1.93
CA CYS A 637 14.88 -8.16 1.78
C CYS A 637 15.82 -9.35 1.52
N GLY A 638 16.98 -9.10 0.93
CA GLY A 638 17.89 -10.12 0.41
C GLY A 638 17.47 -10.66 -0.96
N MET A 639 18.43 -11.24 -1.66
CA MET A 639 18.22 -11.94 -2.93
C MET A 639 17.85 -13.40 -2.68
N GLN A 640 17.01 -13.97 -3.54
CA GLN A 640 16.72 -15.41 -3.56
C GLN A 640 17.11 -16.00 -4.93
N GLU A 641 17.49 -17.28 -4.95
CA GLU A 641 17.65 -17.96 -6.23
C GLU A 641 16.30 -18.10 -6.92
N ILE A 642 16.23 -17.70 -8.19
CA ILE A 642 15.01 -17.78 -8.98
C ILE A 642 14.96 -19.15 -9.68
N ASP A 643 13.94 -19.94 -9.33
CA ASP A 643 13.62 -21.18 -10.06
C ASP A 643 13.05 -20.85 -11.45
N LEU A 644 13.90 -21.02 -12.47
CA LEU A 644 13.53 -20.77 -13.86
C LEU A 644 12.45 -21.71 -14.39
N VAL A 645 12.41 -22.95 -13.88
CA VAL A 645 11.44 -23.95 -14.32
C VAL A 645 10.07 -23.58 -13.80
N ASP A 646 9.98 -23.18 -12.53
CA ASP A 646 8.74 -22.67 -11.94
C ASP A 646 8.26 -21.39 -12.63
N TRP A 647 9.16 -20.42 -12.84
CA TRP A 647 8.84 -19.16 -13.52
C TRP A 647 8.27 -19.41 -14.92
N GLN A 648 8.96 -20.21 -15.73
CA GLN A 648 8.54 -20.52 -17.08
C GLN A 648 7.22 -21.30 -17.12
N ARG A 649 7.00 -22.23 -16.17
CA ARG A 649 5.78 -23.04 -16.06
C ARG A 649 4.56 -22.18 -15.76
N ASN A 650 4.72 -21.20 -14.88
CA ASN A 650 3.64 -20.35 -14.38
C ASN A 650 3.47 -19.02 -15.14
N THR A 651 4.21 -18.80 -16.23
CA THR A 651 4.02 -17.62 -17.09
C THR A 651 2.85 -17.79 -18.06
N ILE A 652 2.00 -16.77 -18.13
CA ILE A 652 0.91 -16.63 -19.10
C ILE A 652 1.31 -15.72 -20.27
N TYR A 653 0.75 -15.96 -21.44
CA TYR A 653 1.07 -15.21 -22.67
C TYR A 653 -0.19 -14.64 -23.29
N ARG A 654 -0.17 -13.35 -23.63
CA ARG A 654 -1.25 -12.64 -24.32
C ARG A 654 -0.77 -12.17 -25.68
N HIS A 655 -1.51 -12.50 -26.73
CA HIS A 655 -1.12 -12.20 -28.13
C HIS A 655 0.26 -12.77 -28.55
N TYR A 656 0.81 -13.67 -27.72
CA TYR A 656 1.96 -14.52 -27.98
C TYR A 656 1.58 -15.96 -27.67
N ALA A 657 2.28 -16.90 -28.32
CA ALA A 657 2.26 -18.31 -27.97
C ALA A 657 3.62 -18.70 -27.35
N ARG A 658 3.65 -19.81 -26.61
CA ARG A 658 4.91 -20.39 -26.08
C ARG A 658 5.95 -20.64 -27.17
N SER A 659 5.51 -20.90 -28.40
CA SER A 659 6.35 -21.14 -29.58
C SER A 659 6.73 -19.87 -30.36
N SER A 660 6.23 -18.70 -29.97
CA SER A 660 6.59 -17.44 -30.63
C SER A 660 8.08 -17.14 -30.46
N LYS A 661 8.73 -16.66 -31.52
CA LYS A 661 10.18 -16.39 -31.54
C LYS A 661 10.62 -15.51 -30.36
N GLN A 662 9.88 -14.45 -30.08
CA GLN A 662 10.16 -13.52 -28.98
C GLN A 662 10.07 -14.18 -27.61
N ILE A 663 9.17 -15.15 -27.42
CA ILE A 663 9.04 -15.88 -26.15
C ILE A 663 10.19 -16.87 -25.99
N LEU A 664 10.60 -17.57 -27.05
CA LEU A 664 11.77 -18.43 -27.03
C LEU A 664 13.04 -17.63 -26.72
N TRP A 665 13.20 -16.47 -27.37
CA TRP A 665 14.29 -15.52 -27.12
C TRP A 665 14.27 -14.96 -25.70
N PHE A 666 13.10 -14.60 -25.17
CA PHE A 666 12.97 -14.14 -23.79
C PHE A 666 13.49 -15.20 -22.81
N TRP A 667 13.06 -16.46 -22.93
CA TRP A 667 13.53 -17.51 -22.02
C TRP A 667 14.98 -17.92 -22.26
N GLN A 668 15.50 -17.80 -23.48
CA GLN A 668 16.93 -17.92 -23.75
C GLN A 668 17.71 -16.84 -23.00
N PHE A 669 17.27 -15.58 -23.11
CA PHE A 669 17.86 -14.45 -22.42
C PHE A 669 17.85 -14.63 -20.89
N VAL A 670 16.71 -15.01 -20.31
CA VAL A 670 16.59 -15.25 -18.85
C VAL A 670 17.53 -16.37 -18.37
N LYS A 671 17.76 -17.40 -19.19
CA LYS A 671 18.72 -18.48 -18.88
C LYS A 671 20.17 -18.00 -18.92
N GLU A 672 20.52 -17.14 -19.88
CA GLU A 672 21.86 -16.54 -20.01
C GLU A 672 22.18 -15.53 -18.89
N MET A 673 21.16 -14.89 -18.31
CA MET A 673 21.33 -13.94 -17.21
C MET A 673 21.82 -14.61 -15.92
N ASP A 674 22.63 -13.89 -15.15
CA ASP A 674 22.92 -14.24 -13.75
C ASP A 674 21.70 -13.98 -12.84
N ASN A 675 21.75 -14.45 -11.60
CA ASN A 675 20.62 -14.33 -10.67
C ASN A 675 20.27 -12.86 -10.35
N GLU A 676 21.28 -11.99 -10.26
CA GLU A 676 21.10 -10.55 -10.00
C GLU A 676 20.24 -9.89 -11.09
N LYS A 677 20.60 -10.09 -12.36
CA LYS A 677 19.84 -9.55 -13.48
C LYS A 677 18.43 -10.17 -13.55
N ARG A 678 18.27 -11.46 -13.22
CA ARG A 678 16.94 -12.11 -13.16
C ARG A 678 16.03 -11.45 -12.12
N MET A 679 16.55 -11.08 -10.95
CA MET A 679 15.78 -10.35 -9.95
C MET A 679 15.48 -8.93 -10.38
N ARG A 680 16.40 -8.23 -11.05
CA ARG A 680 16.09 -6.90 -11.60
C ARG A 680 14.96 -6.96 -12.63
N LEU A 681 14.91 -8.01 -13.45
CA LEU A 681 13.77 -8.27 -14.34
C LEU A 681 12.48 -8.56 -13.55
N LEU A 682 12.55 -9.37 -12.48
CA LEU A 682 11.41 -9.61 -11.62
C LEU A 682 10.88 -8.32 -10.98
N GLN A 683 11.77 -7.49 -10.42
CA GLN A 683 11.43 -6.16 -9.88
C GLN A 683 10.88 -5.22 -10.95
N PHE A 684 11.40 -5.29 -12.18
CA PHE A 684 10.89 -4.49 -13.29
C PHE A 684 9.42 -4.84 -13.59
N VAL A 685 9.06 -6.11 -13.61
CA VAL A 685 7.72 -6.57 -14.02
C VAL A 685 6.72 -6.61 -12.87
N THR A 686 7.15 -6.92 -11.65
CA THR A 686 6.27 -7.12 -10.48
C THR A 686 6.37 -5.97 -9.47
N GLY A 687 7.44 -5.18 -9.51
CA GLY A 687 7.68 -4.09 -8.56
C GLY A 687 8.35 -4.52 -7.25
N THR A 688 8.65 -5.82 -7.09
CA THR A 688 9.36 -6.35 -5.91
C THR A 688 10.36 -7.45 -6.28
N CYS A 689 11.39 -7.64 -5.45
CA CYS A 689 12.34 -8.75 -5.61
C CYS A 689 11.89 -10.04 -4.91
N ARG A 690 10.75 -10.01 -4.18
CA ARG A 690 10.25 -11.12 -3.38
C ARG A 690 9.32 -12.03 -4.18
N LEU A 691 9.36 -13.32 -3.89
CA LEU A 691 8.36 -14.28 -4.36
C LEU A 691 7.55 -14.85 -3.18
N PRO A 692 6.26 -15.18 -3.40
CA PRO A 692 5.47 -15.96 -2.45
C PRO A 692 6.11 -17.30 -2.11
N VAL A 693 5.76 -17.87 -0.96
CA VAL A 693 6.29 -19.17 -0.51
C VAL A 693 6.00 -20.29 -1.52
N GLY A 694 4.85 -20.24 -2.19
CA GLY A 694 4.47 -21.17 -3.27
C GLY A 694 5.05 -20.85 -4.65
N GLY A 695 5.98 -19.90 -4.75
CA GLY A 695 6.66 -19.54 -5.99
C GLY A 695 5.79 -18.73 -6.96
N PHE A 696 6.05 -18.87 -8.26
CA PHE A 696 5.37 -18.12 -9.32
C PHE A 696 3.90 -18.53 -9.52
N ALA A 697 3.50 -19.69 -8.98
CA ALA A 697 2.10 -20.14 -9.01
C ALA A 697 1.17 -19.23 -8.20
N ASP A 698 1.67 -18.74 -7.07
CA ASP A 698 0.93 -17.96 -6.07
C ASP A 698 1.21 -16.46 -6.17
N LEU A 699 1.76 -16.01 -7.30
CA LEU A 699 1.98 -14.59 -7.56
C LEU A 699 0.67 -13.81 -7.42
N MET A 700 0.74 -12.73 -6.65
CA MET A 700 -0.37 -11.81 -6.39
C MET A 700 -0.15 -10.51 -7.17
N GLY A 701 -1.23 -9.83 -7.51
CA GLY A 701 -1.23 -8.48 -8.06
C GLY A 701 -2.25 -7.61 -7.32
N SER A 702 -2.53 -6.43 -7.87
CA SER A 702 -3.45 -5.45 -7.25
C SER A 702 -4.88 -5.96 -7.02
N ASN A 703 -5.33 -6.90 -7.85
CA ASN A 703 -6.69 -7.47 -7.85
C ASN A 703 -6.71 -8.97 -7.48
N GLY A 704 -5.72 -9.43 -6.70
CA GLY A 704 -5.67 -10.80 -6.21
C GLY A 704 -4.68 -11.69 -6.95
N PRO A 705 -4.90 -13.02 -6.99
CA PRO A 705 -4.02 -13.97 -7.66
C PRO A 705 -3.80 -13.59 -9.14
N GLN A 706 -2.56 -13.25 -9.48
CA GLN A 706 -2.18 -12.70 -10.78
C GLN A 706 -0.80 -13.20 -11.19
N LYS A 707 -0.76 -14.16 -12.10
CA LYS A 707 0.48 -14.75 -12.61
C LYS A 707 1.29 -13.77 -13.45
N PHE A 708 2.59 -14.05 -13.56
CA PHE A 708 3.50 -13.34 -14.47
C PHE A 708 3.00 -13.46 -15.92
N CYS A 709 2.86 -12.32 -16.61
CA CYS A 709 2.27 -12.23 -17.93
C CYS A 709 3.21 -11.56 -18.93
N ILE A 710 3.35 -12.13 -20.13
CA ILE A 710 4.02 -11.47 -21.27
C ILE A 710 2.98 -11.17 -22.35
N GLU A 711 2.82 -9.89 -22.70
CA GLU A 711 1.87 -9.43 -23.70
C GLU A 711 2.56 -8.79 -24.90
N LYS A 712 2.11 -9.11 -26.11
CA LYS A 712 2.60 -8.47 -27.34
C LYS A 712 2.00 -7.07 -27.47
N VAL A 713 2.82 -6.03 -27.26
CA VAL A 713 2.39 -4.62 -27.35
C VAL A 713 3.42 -3.80 -28.11
N GLY A 714 2.96 -2.82 -28.89
CA GLY A 714 3.81 -1.80 -29.48
C GLY A 714 4.54 -2.20 -30.78
N LYS A 715 5.54 -1.38 -31.14
CA LYS A 715 6.35 -1.50 -32.36
C LYS A 715 7.75 -1.98 -32.03
N GLU A 716 8.43 -2.54 -33.02
CA GLU A 716 9.78 -3.13 -32.89
C GLU A 716 10.87 -2.18 -32.37
N ASN A 717 10.69 -0.87 -32.46
CA ASN A 717 11.64 0.13 -31.95
C ASN A 717 11.37 0.54 -30.50
N TRP A 718 10.19 0.20 -29.96
CA TRP A 718 9.79 0.56 -28.61
C TRP A 718 10.61 -0.21 -27.57
N LEU A 719 10.77 0.42 -26.40
CA LEU A 719 11.30 -0.27 -25.23
C LEU A 719 10.21 -1.16 -24.62
N PRO A 720 10.60 -2.27 -23.95
CA PRO A 720 9.66 -3.05 -23.20
C PRO A 720 9.16 -2.24 -22.01
N ARG A 721 7.90 -2.44 -21.63
CA ARG A 721 7.26 -1.74 -20.50
C ARG A 721 6.69 -2.74 -19.52
N SER A 722 6.44 -2.30 -18.30
CA SER A 722 5.84 -3.13 -17.27
C SER A 722 4.66 -2.44 -16.60
N HIS A 723 3.71 -3.27 -16.19
CA HIS A 723 2.62 -2.90 -15.30
C HIS A 723 2.68 -3.80 -14.07
N THR A 724 3.28 -3.28 -12.99
CA THR A 724 3.57 -4.03 -11.77
C THR A 724 2.30 -4.54 -11.09
N CYS A 725 1.22 -3.76 -11.14
CA CYS A 725 -0.10 -4.13 -10.62
C CYS A 725 -0.69 -5.40 -11.23
N PHE A 726 -0.24 -5.77 -12.45
CA PHE A 726 -0.73 -6.93 -13.19
C PHE A 726 0.36 -7.99 -13.42
N ASN A 727 1.55 -7.81 -12.84
CA ASN A 727 2.74 -8.63 -13.12
C ASN A 727 2.98 -8.82 -14.63
N ARG A 728 2.75 -7.75 -15.42
CA ARG A 728 2.74 -7.82 -16.89
C ARG A 728 3.93 -7.11 -17.51
N LEU A 729 4.62 -7.83 -18.40
CA LEU A 729 5.63 -7.33 -19.32
C LEU A 729 5.02 -7.13 -20.71
N ASP A 730 4.97 -5.89 -21.15
CA ASP A 730 4.67 -5.51 -22.52
C ASP A 730 5.94 -5.68 -23.34
N LEU A 731 5.99 -6.77 -24.13
CA LEU A 731 7.15 -7.13 -24.93
C LEU A 731 6.88 -6.84 -26.41
N PRO A 732 7.61 -5.90 -27.03
CA PRO A 732 7.47 -5.63 -28.45
C PRO A 732 7.89 -6.80 -29.35
N PRO A 733 7.32 -6.91 -30.56
CA PRO A 733 7.67 -7.97 -31.51
C PRO A 733 9.00 -7.70 -32.22
N TYR A 734 10.10 -7.72 -31.46
CA TYR A 734 11.46 -7.56 -31.96
C TYR A 734 11.79 -8.55 -33.08
N LYS A 735 12.71 -8.17 -33.98
CA LYS A 735 13.08 -8.96 -35.17
C LYS A 735 14.24 -9.92 -34.93
N SER A 736 15.03 -9.73 -33.87
CA SER A 736 16.18 -10.58 -33.54
C SER A 736 16.36 -10.77 -32.03
N TYR A 737 17.12 -11.81 -31.66
CA TYR A 737 17.53 -12.08 -30.29
C TYR A 737 18.34 -10.91 -29.70
N GLU A 738 19.32 -10.40 -30.46
CA GLU A 738 20.18 -9.30 -29.99
C GLU A 738 19.40 -8.02 -29.71
N GLN A 739 18.43 -7.69 -30.57
CA GLN A 739 17.57 -6.53 -30.35
C GLN A 739 16.74 -6.68 -29.06
N LEU A 740 16.18 -7.87 -28.82
CA LEU A 740 15.43 -8.16 -27.60
C LEU A 740 16.32 -8.05 -26.36
N LYS A 741 17.53 -8.62 -26.43
CA LYS A 741 18.53 -8.62 -25.34
C LYS A 741 18.96 -7.21 -24.99
N GLU A 742 19.36 -6.41 -25.98
CA GLU A 742 19.76 -5.02 -25.80
C GLU A 742 18.64 -4.18 -25.15
N LYS A 743 17.41 -4.28 -25.69
CA LYS A 743 16.26 -3.49 -25.22
C LYS A 743 15.81 -3.91 -23.81
N LEU A 744 15.83 -5.20 -23.48
CA LEU A 744 15.51 -5.68 -22.13
C LEU A 744 16.58 -5.29 -21.11
N ILE A 745 17.87 -5.44 -21.43
CA ILE A 745 18.96 -5.01 -20.54
C ILE A 745 18.82 -3.52 -20.25
N PHE A 746 18.62 -2.71 -21.29
CA PHE A 746 18.44 -1.27 -21.14
C PHE A 746 17.25 -0.94 -20.22
N ALA A 747 16.10 -1.60 -20.41
CA ALA A 747 14.90 -1.34 -19.61
C ALA A 747 15.03 -1.76 -18.13
N ILE A 748 15.73 -2.86 -17.83
CA ILE A 748 15.93 -3.31 -16.44
C ILE A 748 17.03 -2.52 -15.71
N GLU A 749 17.99 -1.92 -16.44
CA GLU A 749 19.09 -1.14 -15.87
C GLU A 749 18.77 0.35 -15.72
N GLU A 750 18.05 0.97 -16.67
CA GLU A 750 17.70 2.40 -16.65
C GLU A 750 16.31 2.62 -16.02
N THR A 751 16.14 2.22 -14.76
CA THR A 751 14.84 2.25 -14.06
C THR A 751 14.49 3.59 -13.39
N GLU A 752 15.46 4.50 -13.29
CA GLU A 752 15.24 5.89 -12.87
C GLU A 752 15.35 6.81 -14.09
N GLY A 753 14.24 7.10 -14.76
CA GLY A 753 14.25 8.12 -15.82
C GLY A 753 13.13 8.13 -16.85
N PHE A 754 12.39 7.04 -17.06
CA PHE A 754 11.39 7.00 -18.13
C PHE A 754 10.01 7.48 -17.67
N GLY A 755 9.94 8.79 -17.46
CA GLY A 755 8.72 9.61 -17.40
C GLY A 755 8.72 10.74 -18.45
N GLN A 756 9.64 10.73 -19.42
CA GLN A 756 9.63 11.63 -20.57
C GLN A 756 9.48 10.80 -21.86
N GLU A 757 8.23 10.42 -22.13
CA GLU A 757 7.67 10.61 -23.47
C GLU A 757 6.75 11.84 -23.40
#